data_AF-A0A7M5VEY9-F1
#
_entry.id   AF-A0A7M5VEY9-F1
#
_cell.length_a   1.000
_cell.length_b   1.000
_cell.length_c   1.000
_cell.angle_alpha   90.00
_cell.angle_beta   90.00
_cell.angle_gamma   90.00
#
_symmetry.space_group_name_H-M   'P 1'
#
loop_
_entity.id
_entity.type
_entity.pdbx_description
1 polymer ?
#
loop_
_entity_poly.entity_id
_entity_poly.type
_entity_poly.pdbx_seq_one_letter_code
_entity_poly.pdbx_strand_id
1 'polypeptide(L)'
;MRSSVILVVVACFALAQCQATPRPKRTRRKRKTPAPTEPPMGKNETVDYLMKEVKTLRGQLNQISRQLMLQQFFTEEKIRNEGFSGIKQIRTSKGGLKNYYGNTQSGSSYCSIHDHSNNIRTVGMGEFIGVLNGVEFRTRHNDFRLNQPHSTKGDYHAIEPIKFPDVPPEVLQKPDIQSQIQEMREWFKAWRDSDHTVRDYRKYFKPVLCYLEGAWTTKQGDSIDEPFESDRHSIDADSWFDLQEKVRFTSYTGSKSLGENLAFLPTTIMRFENSTPVFAQWNYRILCHPLNQSVPLTKFKPAEDIASRMKRKMSWEQYSKSRSARFELDRDLNPDEAMFREKDMARNFLDKLMEEVPGKNNYGGRIEDAGFDAEVQDFNGNGPLDVSRYHRWFKMANKDAMGRQQSHRGYADSYMFAAKTTQSRVSGLHMRACRKVKYKDGTRKLICENRNEKWSYAIPLEIIYMTPLSKWNPYGIKYNPNCAGYENTNDTRKGTGLCADYSRAKKHACDRFYYITPSEFFSASSEGEKDPADTAKKGFCMLDRDGNGVVASPSGTRIMFPEIKGVGKLRQRFPISPIHGHGTPVWKNLNALADMFMHNASYHFMKVNPKSGVEEIEFTYMLQTSRNPNVTPHEHYFSLVKSQFDKLVATGRPMVVETDIRESHSHTLKIKWNKVTKQLQYLKCSGQSLCGDEHPKLLIRSTD
;
A
#
# COMPACT_ATOMS: atom_id res chain seq x y z
N MET A 1 -3.14 -11.29 -43.64
CA MET A 1 -2.11 -12.30 -43.96
C MET A 1 -2.26 -13.45 -42.99
N ARG A 2 -2.45 -14.66 -43.50
CA ARG A 2 -2.79 -15.87 -42.75
C ARG A 2 -1.54 -16.56 -42.16
N SER A 3 -1.78 -17.34 -41.10
CA SER A 3 -1.05 -18.53 -40.65
C SER A 3 0.20 -18.29 -39.78
N SER A 4 0.12 -18.56 -38.47
CA SER A 4 0.38 -19.87 -37.83
C SER A 4 1.87 -20.15 -37.60
N VAL A 5 2.39 -19.74 -36.44
CA VAL A 5 3.68 -20.21 -35.89
C VAL A 5 3.48 -20.57 -34.42
N ILE A 6 2.88 -21.73 -34.18
CA ILE A 6 3.02 -22.50 -32.94
C ILE A 6 3.21 -23.96 -33.37
N LEU A 7 4.44 -24.31 -33.75
CA LEU A 7 4.91 -25.70 -33.85
C LEU A 7 6.43 -25.76 -34.06
N VAL A 8 7.20 -25.18 -33.13
CA VAL A 8 8.68 -25.31 -33.13
C VAL A 8 9.19 -25.55 -31.72
N VAL A 9 8.87 -26.73 -31.16
CA VAL A 9 9.70 -27.33 -30.08
C VAL A 9 9.86 -28.84 -30.27
N VAL A 10 8.99 -29.53 -31.03
CA VAL A 10 9.12 -30.98 -31.27
C VAL A 10 10.04 -31.33 -32.46
N ALA A 11 10.43 -30.37 -33.31
CA ALA A 11 11.25 -30.65 -34.50
C ALA A 11 12.77 -30.63 -34.28
N CYS A 12 13.28 -30.17 -33.12
CA CYS A 12 14.72 -30.02 -32.90
C CYS A 12 15.45 -31.30 -32.44
N PHE A 13 14.74 -32.41 -32.20
CA PHE A 13 15.39 -33.69 -31.85
C PHE A 13 15.48 -34.71 -32.99
N ALA A 14 14.95 -34.40 -34.18
CA ALA A 14 14.92 -35.33 -35.31
C ALA A 14 15.86 -34.98 -36.48
N LEU A 15 16.65 -33.90 -36.39
CA LEU A 15 17.49 -33.42 -37.50
C LEU A 15 19.01 -33.39 -37.22
N ALA A 16 19.47 -34.06 -36.16
CA ALA A 16 20.88 -34.18 -35.84
C ALA A 16 21.39 -35.63 -35.99
N GLN A 17 21.15 -36.27 -37.13
CA GLN A 17 21.86 -37.50 -37.53
C GLN A 17 21.70 -37.79 -39.03
N CYS A 18 22.28 -36.93 -39.86
CA CYS A 18 22.55 -37.27 -41.26
C CYS A 18 23.84 -36.57 -41.70
N GLN A 19 24.99 -37.20 -41.44
CA GLN A 19 26.21 -36.95 -42.20
C GLN A 19 26.84 -38.27 -42.65
N ALA A 20 27.26 -38.23 -43.91
CA ALA A 20 27.61 -39.31 -44.82
C ALA A 20 28.61 -40.36 -44.34
N THR A 21 28.31 -41.63 -44.62
CA THR A 21 29.31 -42.71 -44.76
C THR A 21 29.43 -43.15 -46.22
N PRO A 22 30.60 -43.61 -46.70
CA PRO A 22 30.87 -43.83 -48.13
C PRO A 22 30.21 -45.12 -48.66
N ARG A 23 29.90 -45.09 -49.97
CA ARG A 23 29.28 -46.18 -50.76
C ARG A 23 29.98 -47.54 -50.58
N PRO A 24 29.25 -48.64 -50.31
CA PRO A 24 29.75 -49.99 -50.54
C PRO A 24 29.45 -50.43 -51.98
N LYS A 25 30.39 -51.17 -52.56
CA LYS A 25 30.36 -51.72 -53.92
C LYS A 25 29.19 -52.71 -54.12
N ARG A 26 28.62 -52.69 -55.33
CA ARG A 26 27.62 -53.65 -55.84
C ARG A 26 28.05 -55.10 -55.58
N THR A 27 27.25 -55.84 -54.82
CA THR A 27 27.23 -57.30 -54.82
C THR A 27 25.80 -57.83 -54.97
N ARG A 28 25.70 -58.97 -55.65
CA ARG A 28 24.52 -59.64 -56.23
C ARG A 28 23.26 -59.66 -55.34
N ARG A 29 22.11 -59.36 -55.96
CA ARG A 29 20.75 -59.73 -55.51
C ARG A 29 20.71 -61.23 -55.13
N LYS A 30 20.40 -61.52 -53.86
CA LYS A 30 19.69 -62.74 -53.44
C LYS A 30 18.29 -62.35 -53.01
N ARG A 31 17.29 -63.12 -53.44
CA ARG A 31 15.87 -62.99 -53.11
C ARG A 31 15.69 -62.89 -51.59
N LYS A 32 15.01 -61.83 -51.14
CA LYS A 32 14.46 -61.71 -49.77
C LYS A 32 13.40 -62.79 -49.57
N THR A 33 13.58 -63.67 -48.59
CA THR A 33 12.47 -64.28 -47.87
C THR A 33 11.76 -63.20 -47.02
N PRO A 34 10.43 -63.27 -46.81
CA PRO A 34 9.75 -62.35 -45.91
C PRO A 34 10.28 -62.56 -44.49
N ALA A 35 10.52 -61.46 -43.77
CA ALA A 35 10.75 -61.52 -42.33
C ALA A 35 9.52 -62.17 -41.66
N PRO A 36 9.69 -63.03 -40.65
CA PRO A 36 8.56 -63.55 -39.90
C PRO A 36 7.88 -62.36 -39.23
N THR A 37 6.57 -62.22 -39.47
CA THR A 37 5.68 -61.42 -38.64
C THR A 37 5.93 -61.78 -37.18
N GLU A 38 6.33 -60.79 -36.38
CA GLU A 38 6.47 -60.94 -34.94
C GLU A 38 5.19 -61.60 -34.38
N PRO A 39 5.31 -62.65 -33.55
CA PRO A 39 4.14 -63.28 -32.98
C PRO A 39 3.35 -62.24 -32.17
N PRO A 40 2.01 -62.28 -32.18
CA PRO A 40 1.22 -61.38 -31.37
C PRO A 40 1.63 -61.55 -29.90
N MET A 41 2.10 -60.46 -29.26
CA MET A 41 2.44 -60.47 -27.83
C MET A 41 1.33 -61.15 -27.04
N GLY A 42 1.70 -62.06 -26.15
CA GLY A 42 0.74 -62.64 -25.23
C GLY A 42 0.02 -61.54 -24.46
N LYS A 43 -1.27 -61.73 -24.11
CA LYS A 43 -2.04 -60.73 -23.35
C LYS A 43 -1.30 -60.27 -22.08
N ASN A 44 -0.53 -61.15 -21.43
CA ASN A 44 0.27 -60.83 -20.25
C ASN A 44 1.51 -59.98 -20.57
N GLU A 45 2.23 -60.26 -21.65
CA GLU A 45 3.38 -59.47 -22.10
C GLU A 45 2.95 -58.05 -22.52
N THR A 46 1.76 -57.94 -23.14
CA THR A 46 1.15 -56.65 -23.49
C THR A 46 0.82 -55.83 -22.25
N VAL A 47 0.28 -56.46 -21.19
CA VAL A 47 -0.04 -55.79 -19.93
C VAL A 47 1.24 -55.34 -19.21
N ASP A 48 2.27 -56.16 -19.17
CA ASP A 48 3.56 -55.83 -18.54
C ASP A 48 4.28 -54.68 -19.27
N TYR A 49 4.22 -54.68 -20.61
CA TYR A 49 4.72 -53.59 -21.44
C TYR A 49 3.96 -52.28 -21.15
N LEU A 50 2.63 -52.31 -21.13
CA LEU A 50 1.79 -51.14 -20.80
C LEU A 50 2.04 -50.63 -19.37
N MET A 51 2.21 -51.52 -18.39
CA MET A 51 2.55 -51.13 -17.01
C MET A 51 3.91 -50.42 -16.94
N LYS A 52 4.90 -50.90 -17.68
CA LYS A 52 6.23 -50.29 -17.76
C LYS A 52 6.16 -48.91 -18.43
N GLU A 53 5.36 -48.78 -19.48
CA GLU A 53 5.17 -47.51 -20.19
C GLU A 53 4.43 -46.48 -19.32
N VAL A 54 3.35 -46.88 -18.63
CA VAL A 54 2.65 -46.04 -17.63
C VAL A 54 3.60 -45.60 -16.51
N LYS A 55 4.46 -46.50 -16.02
CA LYS A 55 5.47 -46.15 -15.00
C LYS A 55 6.48 -45.13 -15.52
N THR A 56 6.88 -45.25 -16.78
CA THR A 56 7.83 -44.34 -17.43
C THR A 56 7.21 -42.96 -17.65
N LEU A 57 5.98 -42.92 -18.16
CA LEU A 57 5.19 -41.69 -18.33
C LEU A 57 4.96 -40.99 -16.99
N ARG A 58 4.62 -41.72 -15.91
CA ARG A 58 4.51 -41.17 -14.55
C ARG A 58 5.84 -40.58 -14.08
N GLY A 59 6.96 -41.27 -14.36
CA GLY A 59 8.30 -40.78 -14.03
C GLY A 59 8.64 -39.46 -14.75
N GLN A 60 8.37 -39.38 -16.05
CA GLN A 60 8.58 -38.17 -16.85
C GLN A 60 7.66 -37.02 -16.41
N LEU A 61 6.38 -37.29 -16.16
CA LEU A 61 5.42 -36.30 -15.66
C LEU A 61 5.89 -35.73 -14.31
N ASN A 62 6.33 -36.58 -13.38
CA ASN A 62 6.87 -36.13 -12.09
C ASN A 62 8.10 -35.22 -12.26
N GLN A 63 8.99 -35.52 -13.20
CA GLN A 63 10.16 -34.67 -13.48
C GLN A 63 9.74 -33.31 -14.05
N ILE A 64 8.79 -33.29 -15.00
CA ILE A 64 8.25 -32.06 -15.58
C ILE A 64 7.54 -31.23 -14.50
N SER A 65 6.69 -31.83 -13.68
CA SER A 65 5.99 -31.13 -12.61
C SER A 65 6.95 -30.58 -11.55
N ARG A 66 8.02 -31.32 -11.21
CA ARG A 66 9.08 -30.79 -10.34
C ARG A 66 9.81 -29.61 -10.98
N GLN A 67 10.08 -29.66 -12.28
CA GLN A 67 10.69 -28.55 -13.00
C GLN A 67 9.77 -27.31 -13.01
N LEU A 68 8.46 -27.48 -13.19
CA LEU A 68 7.48 -26.39 -13.11
C LEU A 68 7.46 -25.75 -11.70
N MET A 69 7.50 -26.56 -10.65
CA MET A 69 7.61 -26.08 -9.27
C MET A 69 8.89 -25.24 -9.07
N LEU A 70 10.02 -25.68 -9.61
CA LEU A 70 11.29 -24.94 -9.52
C LEU A 70 11.29 -23.66 -10.36
N GLN A 71 10.61 -23.64 -11.52
CA GLN A 71 10.43 -22.42 -12.32
C GLN A 71 9.57 -21.37 -11.61
N GLN A 72 8.52 -21.81 -10.92
CA GLN A 72 7.71 -20.93 -10.08
C GLN A 72 8.55 -20.34 -8.94
N PHE A 73 9.30 -21.18 -8.21
CA PHE A 73 10.19 -20.71 -7.15
C PHE A 73 11.26 -19.75 -7.67
N PHE A 74 11.85 -20.03 -8.84
CA PHE A 74 12.81 -19.12 -9.48
C PHE A 74 12.19 -17.75 -9.79
N THR A 75 10.92 -17.71 -10.21
CA THR A 75 10.20 -16.46 -10.46
C THR A 75 10.00 -15.68 -9.17
N GLU A 76 9.63 -16.35 -8.08
CA GLU A 76 9.51 -15.72 -6.76
C GLU A 76 10.85 -15.18 -6.26
N GLU A 77 11.93 -15.94 -6.39
CA GLU A 77 13.29 -15.50 -6.05
C GLU A 77 13.72 -14.29 -6.90
N LYS A 78 13.38 -14.29 -8.19
CA LYS A 78 13.63 -13.13 -9.05
C LYS A 78 12.91 -11.89 -8.51
N ILE A 79 11.64 -12.00 -8.14
CA ILE A 79 10.86 -10.89 -7.58
C ILE A 79 11.44 -10.43 -6.23
N ARG A 80 11.89 -11.34 -5.36
CA ARG A 80 12.61 -11.00 -4.10
C ARG A 80 13.89 -10.20 -4.35
N ASN A 81 14.53 -10.40 -5.50
CA ASN A 81 15.73 -9.65 -5.90
C ASN A 81 15.39 -8.33 -6.62
N GLU A 82 14.22 -8.24 -7.26
CA GLU A 82 13.74 -7.02 -7.93
C GLU A 82 13.23 -5.97 -6.94
N GLY A 83 12.98 -6.30 -5.67
CA GLY A 83 12.49 -5.33 -4.70
C GLY A 83 12.12 -5.92 -3.34
N PHE A 84 11.60 -5.08 -2.45
CA PHE A 84 11.11 -5.50 -1.13
C PHE A 84 9.61 -5.80 -1.17
N SER A 85 9.05 -6.46 -0.16
CA SER A 85 7.61 -6.62 -0.04
C SER A 85 6.95 -5.25 0.08
N GLY A 86 5.85 -5.03 -0.65
CA GLY A 86 5.22 -3.73 -0.74
C GLY A 86 4.24 -3.57 -1.89
N ILE A 87 3.71 -2.35 -2.01
CA ILE A 87 2.83 -1.97 -3.10
C ILE A 87 3.68 -1.71 -4.34
N LYS A 88 3.34 -2.35 -5.46
CA LYS A 88 4.03 -2.18 -6.74
C LYS A 88 3.35 -1.13 -7.60
N GLN A 89 2.03 -1.22 -7.76
CA GLN A 89 1.29 -0.38 -8.69
C GLN A 89 -0.21 -0.36 -8.39
N ILE A 90 -0.87 0.77 -8.61
CA ILE A 90 -2.33 0.90 -8.66
C ILE A 90 -2.81 0.86 -10.11
N ARG A 91 -4.12 0.69 -10.31
CA ARG A 91 -4.70 0.75 -11.65
C ARG A 91 -4.32 2.05 -12.39
N THR A 92 -3.82 1.89 -13.61
CA THR A 92 -3.53 3.02 -14.49
C THR A 92 -4.83 3.62 -15.01
N SER A 93 -5.07 4.89 -14.68
CA SER A 93 -6.20 5.67 -15.21
C SER A 93 -5.77 6.81 -16.13
N LYS A 94 -4.50 7.21 -16.06
CA LYS A 94 -3.91 8.31 -16.82
C LYS A 94 -2.50 7.92 -17.27
N GLY A 95 -2.12 8.34 -18.46
CA GLY A 95 -0.77 8.24 -19.00
C GLY A 95 -0.25 9.59 -19.48
N GLY A 96 0.94 9.59 -20.08
CA GLY A 96 1.51 10.77 -20.73
C GLY A 96 2.84 10.46 -21.40
N LEU A 97 3.38 11.43 -22.14
CA LEU A 97 4.64 11.27 -22.90
C LEU A 97 5.87 11.05 -22.00
N LYS A 98 5.83 11.58 -20.78
CA LYS A 98 6.86 11.34 -19.77
C LYS A 98 6.41 10.25 -18.81
N ASN A 99 7.31 9.34 -18.47
CA ASN A 99 7.00 8.13 -17.69
C ASN A 99 6.35 8.44 -16.33
N TYR A 100 6.72 9.56 -15.69
CA TYR A 100 6.16 10.00 -14.41
C TYR A 100 4.70 10.52 -14.49
N TYR A 101 4.13 10.64 -15.69
CA TYR A 101 2.69 10.92 -15.85
C TYR A 101 1.83 9.67 -15.68
N GLY A 102 2.40 8.46 -15.81
CA GLY A 102 1.72 7.21 -15.48
C GLY A 102 1.36 7.13 -14.00
N ASN A 103 0.38 6.31 -13.64
CA ASN A 103 0.14 5.97 -12.24
C ASN A 103 1.10 4.85 -11.82
N THR A 104 1.70 4.98 -10.63
CA THR A 104 2.53 3.96 -9.99
C THR A 104 1.81 3.45 -8.75
N GLN A 105 2.38 3.53 -7.55
CA GLN A 105 1.68 3.37 -6.26
C GLN A 105 0.76 4.55 -5.92
N SER A 106 0.94 5.69 -6.60
CA SER A 106 0.22 6.94 -6.36
C SER A 106 -0.45 7.45 -7.64
N GLY A 107 -1.68 7.95 -7.50
CA GLY A 107 -2.48 8.58 -8.56
C GLY A 107 -3.09 9.89 -8.09
N SER A 108 -4.42 10.01 -8.15
CA SER A 108 -5.16 11.07 -7.42
C SER A 108 -5.02 10.90 -5.91
N SER A 109 -5.01 9.65 -5.46
CA SER A 109 -4.74 9.23 -4.09
C SER A 109 -3.72 8.08 -4.07
N TYR A 110 -3.08 7.89 -2.92
CA TYR A 110 -2.14 6.78 -2.72
C TYR A 110 -2.91 5.46 -2.57
N CYS A 111 -2.49 4.37 -3.21
CA CYS A 111 -3.24 3.10 -3.22
C CYS A 111 -4.72 3.23 -3.64
N SER A 112 -5.08 4.28 -4.39
CA SER A 112 -6.46 4.59 -4.76
C SER A 112 -7.42 4.62 -3.55
N ILE A 113 -6.94 5.07 -2.38
CA ILE A 113 -7.79 5.26 -1.20
C ILE A 113 -8.87 6.31 -1.50
N HIS A 114 -10.09 6.04 -1.02
CA HIS A 114 -11.25 6.91 -1.19
C HIS A 114 -12.18 6.82 0.05
N ASP A 115 -13.17 7.71 0.13
CA ASP A 115 -14.00 7.90 1.32
C ASP A 115 -15.35 7.18 1.19
N HIS A 116 -15.58 6.26 2.13
CA HIS A 116 -16.89 5.67 2.40
C HIS A 116 -17.49 6.17 3.72
N SER A 117 -17.37 7.47 3.98
CA SER A 117 -17.76 8.06 5.27
C SER A 117 -19.27 8.02 5.57
N ASN A 118 -20.12 7.71 4.59
CA ASN A 118 -21.53 7.39 4.79
C ASN A 118 -21.76 5.96 5.30
N ASN A 119 -20.74 5.11 5.32
CA ASN A 119 -20.82 3.77 5.90
C ASN A 119 -20.16 3.79 7.28
N ILE A 120 -20.67 2.98 8.20
CA ILE A 120 -20.22 3.00 9.59
C ILE A 120 -18.76 2.54 9.74
N ARG A 121 -18.34 1.50 9.00
CA ARG A 121 -17.04 0.80 9.19
C ARG A 121 -16.25 0.55 7.91
N THR A 122 -16.77 0.95 6.76
CA THR A 122 -16.12 0.71 5.46
C THR A 122 -14.99 1.70 5.25
N VAL A 123 -13.83 1.19 4.86
CA VAL A 123 -12.65 1.96 4.50
C VAL A 123 -12.36 1.71 3.03
N GLY A 124 -12.46 2.76 2.22
CA GLY A 124 -12.28 2.65 0.77
C GLY A 124 -10.82 2.54 0.37
N MET A 125 -10.48 1.50 -0.41
CA MET A 125 -9.17 1.29 -1.02
C MET A 125 -9.34 0.60 -2.37
N GLY A 126 -8.68 1.12 -3.41
CA GLY A 126 -8.83 0.58 -4.75
C GLY A 126 -8.05 -0.72 -5.00
N GLU A 127 -8.04 -1.14 -6.26
CA GLU A 127 -7.23 -2.25 -6.77
C GLU A 127 -5.75 -1.85 -6.80
N PHE A 128 -4.88 -2.76 -6.34
CA PHE A 128 -3.43 -2.60 -6.43
C PHE A 128 -2.72 -3.94 -6.64
N ILE A 129 -1.51 -3.87 -7.16
CA ILE A 129 -0.57 -4.97 -7.26
C ILE A 129 0.32 -4.93 -6.02
N GLY A 130 0.28 -6.00 -5.23
CA GLY A 130 1.11 -6.20 -4.05
C GLY A 130 2.15 -7.27 -4.29
N VAL A 131 3.30 -7.13 -3.61
CA VAL A 131 4.33 -8.15 -3.53
C VAL A 131 4.52 -8.52 -2.06
N LEU A 132 4.39 -9.81 -1.74
CA LEU A 132 4.65 -10.35 -0.40
C LEU A 132 5.54 -11.57 -0.52
N ASN A 133 6.72 -11.52 0.09
CA ASN A 133 7.70 -12.61 0.04
C ASN A 133 7.93 -13.17 -1.38
N GLY A 134 8.14 -12.30 -2.37
CA GLY A 134 8.36 -12.71 -3.77
C GLY A 134 7.10 -13.10 -4.55
N VAL A 135 5.93 -13.12 -3.92
CA VAL A 135 4.66 -13.42 -4.61
C VAL A 135 4.00 -12.13 -5.05
N GLU A 136 3.91 -11.92 -6.35
CA GLU A 136 3.20 -10.80 -6.97
C GLU A 136 1.76 -11.17 -7.29
N PHE A 137 0.81 -10.37 -6.83
CA PHE A 137 -0.62 -10.60 -7.02
C PHE A 137 -1.37 -9.28 -7.19
N ARG A 138 -2.52 -9.33 -7.87
CA ARG A 138 -3.40 -8.16 -8.04
C ARG A 138 -4.63 -8.33 -7.17
N THR A 139 -4.88 -7.36 -6.31
CA THR A 139 -6.09 -7.34 -5.49
C THR A 139 -7.31 -6.95 -6.32
N ARG A 140 -8.48 -7.37 -5.88
CA ARG A 140 -9.74 -6.73 -6.30
C ARG A 140 -9.85 -5.33 -5.68
N HIS A 141 -10.91 -4.58 -5.98
CA HIS A 141 -11.22 -3.36 -5.23
C HIS A 141 -11.47 -3.71 -3.76
N ASN A 142 -10.83 -3.00 -2.84
CA ASN A 142 -10.68 -3.37 -1.42
C ASN A 142 -11.45 -2.44 -0.48
N ASP A 143 -12.78 -2.42 -0.56
CA ASP A 143 -13.60 -1.73 0.44
C ASP A 143 -13.70 -2.60 1.69
N PHE A 144 -12.67 -2.56 2.53
CA PHE A 144 -12.54 -3.42 3.71
C PHE A 144 -13.25 -2.79 4.92
N ARG A 145 -13.66 -3.63 5.86
CA ARG A 145 -14.24 -3.18 7.14
C ARG A 145 -13.17 -3.06 8.21
N LEU A 146 -13.36 -2.14 9.15
CA LEU A 146 -12.57 -2.01 10.38
C LEU A 146 -12.81 -3.20 11.34
N ASN A 147 -12.27 -4.35 10.94
CA ASN A 147 -12.33 -5.61 11.66
C ASN A 147 -10.91 -6.01 12.12
N GLN A 148 -10.86 -6.69 13.26
CA GLN A 148 -9.64 -7.29 13.80
C GLN A 148 -9.73 -8.82 13.82
N PRO A 149 -8.59 -9.53 13.89
CA PRO A 149 -8.58 -10.96 14.21
C PRO A 149 -9.39 -11.23 15.48
N HIS A 150 -10.11 -12.34 15.53
CA HIS A 150 -10.97 -12.63 16.68
C HIS A 150 -10.14 -12.74 17.97
N SER A 151 -10.64 -12.12 19.04
CA SER A 151 -9.98 -12.06 20.35
C SER A 151 -9.75 -13.43 21.00
N THR A 152 -10.73 -14.35 20.87
CA THR A 152 -10.73 -15.66 21.55
C THR A 152 -10.78 -16.86 20.60
N LYS A 153 -11.43 -16.75 19.43
CA LYS A 153 -11.56 -17.89 18.50
C LYS A 153 -10.26 -18.10 17.72
N GLY A 154 -9.78 -19.34 17.72
CA GLY A 154 -8.63 -19.78 16.92
C GLY A 154 -8.99 -20.19 15.49
N ASP A 155 -10.24 -20.06 15.05
CA ASP A 155 -10.67 -20.53 13.73
C ASP A 155 -10.04 -19.72 12.60
N TYR A 156 -9.84 -20.37 11.46
CA TYR A 156 -9.35 -19.73 10.25
C TYR A 156 -10.29 -18.60 9.84
N HIS A 157 -9.73 -17.40 9.62
CA HIS A 157 -10.47 -16.18 9.25
C HIS A 157 -11.52 -15.72 10.26
N ALA A 158 -11.50 -16.19 11.51
CA ALA A 158 -12.33 -15.59 12.54
C ALA A 158 -11.93 -14.13 12.77
N ILE A 159 -12.91 -13.24 12.68
CA ILE A 159 -12.76 -11.79 12.83
C ILE A 159 -13.88 -11.22 13.70
N GLU A 160 -13.65 -10.04 14.25
CA GLU A 160 -14.65 -9.27 14.98
C GLU A 160 -14.51 -7.77 14.68
N PRO A 161 -15.59 -6.97 14.75
CA PRO A 161 -15.51 -5.53 14.52
C PRO A 161 -14.69 -4.81 15.61
N ILE A 162 -13.85 -3.86 15.21
CA ILE A 162 -13.09 -3.04 16.18
C ILE A 162 -14.05 -2.14 16.97
N LYS A 163 -13.97 -2.16 18.30
CA LYS A 163 -14.80 -1.31 19.16
C LYS A 163 -14.48 0.17 18.90
N PHE A 164 -15.52 0.97 18.62
CA PHE A 164 -15.35 2.42 18.49
C PHE A 164 -15.03 3.07 19.84
N PRO A 165 -14.15 4.09 19.85
CA PRO A 165 -13.83 4.82 21.07
C PRO A 165 -15.07 5.54 21.60
N ASP A 166 -15.17 5.63 22.92
CA ASP A 166 -16.27 6.33 23.57
C ASP A 166 -16.13 7.85 23.41
N VAL A 167 -17.21 8.58 23.65
CA VAL A 167 -17.23 10.04 23.59
C VAL A 167 -16.70 10.58 24.93
N PRO A 168 -15.80 11.59 24.93
CA PRO A 168 -15.35 12.20 26.18
C PRO A 168 -16.53 12.67 27.04
N PRO A 169 -16.60 12.31 28.33
CA PRO A 169 -17.67 12.75 29.23
C PRO A 169 -17.82 14.26 29.28
N GLU A 170 -16.72 15.00 29.16
CA GLU A 170 -16.66 16.47 29.15
C GLU A 170 -17.45 17.07 27.98
N VAL A 171 -17.56 16.34 26.87
CA VAL A 171 -18.46 16.73 25.76
C VAL A 171 -19.91 16.44 26.15
N LEU A 172 -20.20 15.23 26.61
CA LEU A 172 -21.59 14.81 26.89
C LEU A 172 -22.24 15.60 28.04
N GLN A 173 -21.44 16.12 28.97
CA GLN A 173 -21.90 16.91 30.12
C GLN A 173 -22.25 18.37 29.76
N LYS A 174 -21.97 18.84 28.53
CA LYS A 174 -22.35 20.21 28.15
C LYS A 174 -23.87 20.33 28.00
N PRO A 175 -24.45 21.47 28.40
CA PRO A 175 -25.91 21.62 28.52
C PRO A 175 -26.64 21.64 27.18
N ASP A 176 -26.00 22.12 26.12
CA ASP A 176 -26.59 22.28 24.79
C ASP A 176 -25.66 21.78 23.68
N ILE A 177 -26.24 21.50 22.52
CA ILE A 177 -25.53 20.92 21.37
C ILE A 177 -24.41 21.83 20.85
N GLN A 178 -24.57 23.16 20.89
CA GLN A 178 -23.53 24.08 20.44
C GLN A 178 -22.32 24.06 21.39
N SER A 179 -22.56 24.00 22.70
CA SER A 179 -21.52 23.79 23.70
C SER A 179 -20.83 22.43 23.53
N GLN A 180 -21.57 21.36 23.21
CA GLN A 180 -20.97 20.06 22.87
C GLN A 180 -20.09 20.14 21.61
N ILE A 181 -20.55 20.84 20.56
CA ILE A 181 -19.78 21.04 19.33
C ILE A 181 -18.47 21.78 19.62
N GLN A 182 -18.53 22.85 20.42
CA GLN A 182 -17.34 23.62 20.77
C GLN A 182 -16.34 22.77 21.57
N GLU A 183 -16.81 22.00 22.55
CA GLU A 183 -15.94 21.11 23.32
C GLU A 183 -15.31 20.02 22.45
N MET A 184 -16.10 19.38 21.58
CA MET A 184 -15.57 18.37 20.65
C MET A 184 -14.49 18.96 19.72
N ARG A 185 -14.63 20.21 19.29
CA ARG A 185 -13.58 20.90 18.49
C ARG A 185 -12.29 21.07 19.28
N GLU A 186 -12.37 21.41 20.56
CA GLU A 186 -11.16 21.52 21.40
C GLU A 186 -10.47 20.16 21.60
N TRP A 187 -11.21 19.04 21.64
CA TRP A 187 -10.61 17.70 21.61
C TRP A 187 -9.87 17.40 20.31
N PHE A 188 -10.43 17.80 19.16
CA PHE A 188 -9.75 17.67 17.86
C PHE A 188 -8.53 18.60 17.74
N LYS A 189 -8.58 19.79 18.36
CA LYS A 189 -7.45 20.72 18.46
C LYS A 189 -6.31 20.12 19.29
N ALA A 190 -6.63 19.55 20.46
CA ALA A 190 -5.69 18.83 21.30
C ALA A 190 -4.99 17.68 20.54
N TRP A 191 -5.77 16.90 19.77
CA TRP A 191 -5.22 15.84 18.93
C TRP A 191 -4.30 16.38 17.81
N ARG A 192 -4.72 17.43 17.09
CA ARG A 192 -3.91 18.10 16.05
C ARG A 192 -2.56 18.54 16.60
N ASP A 193 -2.58 19.22 17.74
CA ASP A 193 -1.39 19.81 18.36
C ASP A 193 -0.57 18.77 19.14
N SER A 194 -1.06 17.53 19.21
CA SER A 194 -0.52 16.45 20.06
C SER A 194 -0.41 16.85 21.55
N ASP A 195 -1.16 17.86 21.98
CA ASP A 195 -1.24 18.35 23.35
C ASP A 195 -2.28 17.55 24.15
N HIS A 196 -1.82 16.88 25.19
CA HIS A 196 -2.64 16.03 26.06
C HIS A 196 -2.66 16.52 27.51
N THR A 197 -2.21 17.76 27.77
CA THR A 197 -2.11 18.33 29.12
C THR A 197 -3.48 18.62 29.72
N VAL A 198 -4.38 19.22 28.94
CA VAL A 198 -5.74 19.57 29.37
C VAL A 198 -6.76 18.53 28.91
N ARG A 199 -6.64 18.08 27.66
CA ARG A 199 -7.54 17.09 27.04
C ARG A 199 -6.71 15.90 26.58
N ASP A 200 -6.65 14.85 27.40
CA ASP A 200 -5.90 13.65 27.06
C ASP A 200 -6.58 12.84 25.95
N TYR A 201 -6.39 13.30 24.70
CA TYR A 201 -7.02 12.75 23.52
C TYR A 201 -6.65 11.27 23.30
N ARG A 202 -5.52 10.79 23.84
CA ARG A 202 -5.05 9.40 23.67
C ARG A 202 -6.05 8.36 24.21
N LYS A 203 -6.94 8.77 25.11
CA LYS A 203 -8.03 7.93 25.64
C LYS A 203 -9.14 7.67 24.62
N TYR A 204 -9.38 8.62 23.71
CA TYR A 204 -10.54 8.62 22.83
C TYR A 204 -10.19 8.65 21.33
N PHE A 205 -8.95 8.99 20.99
CA PHE A 205 -8.42 8.96 19.62
C PHE A 205 -7.45 7.78 19.52
N LYS A 206 -7.97 6.64 19.08
CA LYS A 206 -7.25 5.36 19.10
C LYS A 206 -6.63 5.06 17.74
N PRO A 207 -5.30 4.90 17.63
CA PRO A 207 -4.68 4.51 16.38
C PRO A 207 -4.92 3.02 16.11
N VAL A 208 -5.29 2.70 14.89
CA VAL A 208 -5.53 1.35 14.39
C VAL A 208 -4.60 1.11 13.20
N LEU A 209 -3.77 0.08 13.28
CA LEU A 209 -2.87 -0.32 12.21
C LEU A 209 -3.57 -1.33 11.30
N CYS A 210 -3.80 -0.95 10.04
CA CYS A 210 -4.31 -1.85 9.02
C CYS A 210 -3.15 -2.43 8.19
N TYR A 211 -3.24 -3.72 7.87
CA TYR A 211 -2.16 -4.49 7.26
C TYR A 211 -2.69 -5.43 6.18
N LEU A 212 -1.85 -5.70 5.19
CA LEU A 212 -2.09 -6.69 4.15
C LEU A 212 -1.42 -7.98 4.58
N GLU A 213 -2.19 -9.05 4.71
CA GLU A 213 -1.70 -10.39 5.04
C GLU A 213 -1.86 -11.31 3.85
N GLY A 214 -0.85 -12.13 3.54
CA GLY A 214 -0.90 -13.14 2.48
C GLY A 214 -0.34 -14.49 2.92
N ALA A 215 -0.90 -15.57 2.38
CA ALA A 215 -0.41 -16.93 2.61
C ALA A 215 -0.79 -17.86 1.45
N TRP A 216 0.03 -18.88 1.24
CA TRP A 216 -0.32 -20.03 0.40
C TRP A 216 -1.38 -20.88 1.11
N THR A 217 -2.50 -21.13 0.45
CA THR A 217 -3.63 -21.87 1.03
C THR A 217 -4.02 -23.05 0.16
N THR A 218 -4.37 -24.16 0.78
CA THR A 218 -4.80 -25.37 0.07
C THR A 218 -6.31 -25.40 -0.09
N LYS A 219 -6.79 -25.95 -1.22
CA LYS A 219 -8.21 -26.02 -1.58
C LYS A 219 -9.02 -26.78 -0.51
N GLN A 220 -10.23 -26.31 -0.20
CA GLN A 220 -11.21 -27.02 0.62
C GLN A 220 -12.59 -27.01 -0.07
N GLY A 221 -12.73 -27.76 -1.17
CA GLY A 221 -13.97 -27.82 -1.98
C GLY A 221 -13.79 -27.29 -3.40
N ASP A 222 -14.86 -27.12 -4.17
CA ASP A 222 -14.80 -26.68 -5.58
C ASP A 222 -15.02 -25.19 -5.83
N SER A 223 -15.51 -24.45 -4.82
CA SER A 223 -15.77 -23.01 -4.87
C SER A 223 -14.53 -22.16 -4.54
N ILE A 224 -14.52 -20.91 -5.00
CA ILE A 224 -13.58 -19.88 -4.53
C ILE A 224 -13.88 -19.49 -3.09
N ASP A 225 -12.82 -19.47 -2.26
CA ASP A 225 -12.88 -18.87 -0.91
C ASP A 225 -12.68 -17.35 -1.05
N GLU A 226 -13.65 -16.56 -0.60
CA GLU A 226 -13.46 -15.11 -0.47
C GLU A 226 -12.34 -14.80 0.54
N PRO A 227 -11.31 -14.04 0.14
CA PRO A 227 -10.17 -13.75 1.00
C PRO A 227 -10.54 -13.00 2.29
N PHE A 228 -11.55 -12.12 2.23
CA PHE A 228 -12.12 -11.38 3.36
C PHE A 228 -13.41 -10.65 2.95
N GLU A 229 -14.23 -10.26 3.93
CA GLU A 229 -15.46 -9.49 3.71
C GLU A 229 -15.15 -8.09 3.13
N SER A 230 -15.81 -7.76 2.02
CA SER A 230 -15.80 -6.41 1.47
C SER A 230 -17.20 -6.00 1.06
N ASP A 231 -17.58 -4.80 1.48
CA ASP A 231 -18.98 -4.35 1.50
C ASP A 231 -19.66 -4.27 0.13
N ARG A 232 -18.87 -4.09 -0.92
CA ARG A 232 -19.38 -3.77 -2.27
C ARG A 232 -18.77 -4.62 -3.38
N HIS A 233 -17.76 -5.43 -3.05
CA HIS A 233 -16.92 -6.10 -4.04
C HIS A 233 -16.57 -7.51 -3.59
N SER A 234 -17.11 -8.52 -4.27
CA SER A 234 -16.70 -9.92 -4.18
C SER A 234 -15.88 -10.30 -5.43
N ILE A 235 -15.04 -11.30 -5.31
CA ILE A 235 -14.43 -11.99 -6.43
C ILE A 235 -15.55 -12.57 -7.29
N ASP A 236 -15.58 -12.15 -8.55
CA ASP A 236 -16.53 -12.63 -9.54
C ASP A 236 -15.96 -13.88 -10.24
N ALA A 237 -15.95 -15.02 -9.55
CA ALA A 237 -15.57 -16.31 -10.13
C ALA A 237 -16.07 -17.50 -9.32
N ASP A 238 -16.49 -18.56 -10.01
CA ASP A 238 -17.05 -19.76 -9.36
C ASP A 238 -15.97 -20.73 -8.87
N SER A 239 -14.79 -20.71 -9.49
CA SER A 239 -13.66 -21.61 -9.18
C SER A 239 -12.32 -20.95 -9.48
N TRP A 240 -11.22 -21.54 -8.97
CA TRP A 240 -9.86 -21.07 -9.28
C TRP A 240 -9.58 -21.01 -10.78
N PHE A 241 -10.11 -21.96 -11.56
CA PHE A 241 -9.93 -21.99 -13.00
C PHE A 241 -10.73 -20.89 -13.71
N ASP A 242 -11.97 -20.66 -13.30
CA ASP A 242 -12.80 -19.57 -13.84
C ASP A 242 -12.16 -18.21 -13.59
N LEU A 243 -11.64 -17.97 -12.38
CA LEU A 243 -10.89 -16.74 -12.07
C LEU A 243 -9.67 -16.59 -12.97
N GLN A 244 -8.91 -17.66 -13.20
CA GLN A 244 -7.74 -17.63 -14.08
C GLN A 244 -8.13 -17.30 -15.52
N GLU A 245 -9.18 -17.91 -16.06
CA GLU A 245 -9.64 -17.63 -17.43
C GLU A 245 -10.17 -16.20 -17.58
N LYS A 246 -10.97 -15.71 -16.62
CA LYS A 246 -11.42 -14.31 -16.60
C LYS A 246 -10.25 -13.34 -16.50
N VAL A 247 -9.26 -13.61 -15.63
CA VAL A 247 -8.06 -12.77 -15.51
C VAL A 247 -7.20 -12.82 -16.78
N ARG A 248 -7.03 -13.99 -17.41
CA ARG A 248 -6.33 -14.13 -18.69
C ARG A 248 -7.06 -13.31 -19.75
N PHE A 249 -8.35 -13.54 -19.95
CA PHE A 249 -9.17 -12.83 -20.92
C PHE A 249 -9.07 -11.31 -20.76
N THR A 250 -9.27 -10.79 -19.54
CA THR A 250 -9.20 -9.35 -19.28
C THR A 250 -7.78 -8.79 -19.46
N SER A 251 -6.74 -9.56 -19.16
CA SER A 251 -5.34 -9.13 -19.37
C SER A 251 -4.94 -9.10 -20.85
N TYR A 252 -5.45 -10.01 -21.69
CA TYR A 252 -5.17 -10.02 -23.14
C TYR A 252 -6.04 -9.02 -23.91
N THR A 253 -7.28 -8.79 -23.49
CA THR A 253 -8.24 -7.91 -24.19
C THR A 253 -8.25 -6.48 -23.68
N GLY A 254 -7.76 -6.24 -22.46
CA GLY A 254 -7.91 -4.97 -21.75
C GLY A 254 -9.36 -4.63 -21.36
N SER A 255 -10.30 -5.53 -21.61
CA SER A 255 -11.73 -5.36 -21.31
C SER A 255 -12.00 -5.65 -19.84
N LYS A 256 -12.97 -4.95 -19.23
CA LYS A 256 -13.45 -5.19 -17.85
C LYS A 256 -14.97 -5.14 -17.84
N SER A 257 -15.64 -6.07 -17.17
CA SER A 257 -17.08 -5.92 -16.89
C SER A 257 -17.29 -4.81 -15.86
N LEU A 258 -18.36 -4.02 -15.99
CA LEU A 258 -18.64 -2.88 -15.10
C LEU A 258 -18.88 -3.29 -13.64
N GLY A 259 -19.25 -4.56 -13.39
CA GLY A 259 -19.47 -5.13 -12.07
C GLY A 259 -18.32 -6.01 -11.55
N GLU A 260 -17.40 -6.45 -12.42
CA GLU A 260 -16.36 -7.44 -12.08
C GLU A 260 -15.26 -6.86 -11.19
N ASN A 261 -14.91 -7.63 -10.16
CA ASN A 261 -13.78 -7.36 -9.28
C ASN A 261 -12.83 -8.56 -9.31
N LEU A 262 -12.04 -8.65 -10.39
CA LEU A 262 -11.13 -9.77 -10.63
C LEU A 262 -9.77 -9.57 -9.96
N ALA A 263 -9.49 -10.37 -8.94
CA ALA A 263 -8.15 -10.51 -8.37
C ALA A 263 -7.29 -11.46 -9.22
N PHE A 264 -6.01 -11.15 -9.41
CA PHE A 264 -5.04 -12.14 -9.92
C PHE A 264 -4.37 -12.81 -8.72
N LEU A 265 -4.72 -14.07 -8.48
CA LEU A 265 -4.22 -14.88 -7.37
C LEU A 265 -3.38 -16.04 -7.92
N PRO A 266 -2.03 -15.97 -7.80
CA PRO A 266 -1.14 -17.02 -8.27
C PRO A 266 -1.46 -18.39 -7.64
N THR A 267 -1.20 -19.46 -8.40
CA THR A 267 -1.25 -20.84 -7.91
C THR A 267 0.10 -21.50 -8.10
N THR A 268 0.49 -22.33 -7.15
CA THR A 268 1.76 -23.06 -7.17
C THR A 268 1.58 -24.53 -6.78
N ILE A 269 2.54 -25.37 -7.17
CA ILE A 269 2.65 -26.74 -6.67
C ILE A 269 3.53 -26.68 -5.42
N MET A 270 2.95 -26.97 -4.25
CA MET A 270 3.67 -26.88 -2.98
C MET A 270 4.49 -28.13 -2.68
N ARG A 271 3.95 -29.31 -3.04
CA ARG A 271 4.58 -30.61 -2.83
C ARG A 271 3.96 -31.68 -3.72
N PHE A 272 4.56 -32.86 -3.69
CA PHE A 272 4.01 -34.08 -4.28
C PHE A 272 3.66 -35.07 -3.17
N GLU A 273 2.43 -35.59 -3.21
CA GLU A 273 1.98 -36.70 -2.38
C GLU A 273 1.70 -37.90 -3.28
N ASN A 274 2.45 -38.99 -3.13
CA ASN A 274 2.27 -40.20 -3.94
C ASN A 274 2.23 -39.93 -5.46
N SER A 275 3.12 -39.07 -5.97
CA SER A 275 3.16 -38.60 -7.37
C SER A 275 1.97 -37.74 -7.82
N THR A 276 1.15 -37.25 -6.88
CA THR A 276 0.08 -36.29 -7.15
C THR A 276 0.52 -34.89 -6.70
N PRO A 277 0.47 -33.86 -7.56
CA PRO A 277 0.80 -32.50 -7.17
C PRO A 277 -0.26 -31.96 -6.21
N VAL A 278 0.19 -31.39 -5.09
CA VAL A 278 -0.65 -30.64 -4.16
C VAL A 278 -0.53 -29.16 -4.49
N PHE A 279 -1.61 -28.58 -4.99
CA PHE A 279 -1.69 -27.17 -5.35
C PHE A 279 -2.03 -26.29 -4.14
N ALA A 280 -1.50 -25.08 -4.14
CA ALA A 280 -1.94 -23.99 -3.28
C ALA A 280 -2.20 -22.74 -4.10
N GLN A 281 -3.16 -21.94 -3.67
CA GLN A 281 -3.42 -20.60 -4.19
C GLN A 281 -2.93 -19.57 -3.17
N TRP A 282 -2.33 -18.51 -3.68
CA TRP A 282 -2.02 -17.35 -2.87
C TRP A 282 -3.30 -16.61 -2.53
N ASN A 283 -3.62 -16.53 -1.24
CA ASN A 283 -4.76 -15.77 -0.75
C ASN A 283 -4.27 -14.65 0.16
N TYR A 284 -4.94 -13.51 0.08
CA TYR A 284 -4.63 -12.33 0.88
C TYR A 284 -5.80 -11.96 1.79
N ARG A 285 -5.61 -11.06 2.75
CA ARG A 285 -6.70 -10.36 3.44
C ARG A 285 -6.20 -9.03 3.97
N ILE A 286 -7.11 -8.08 4.12
CA ILE A 286 -6.82 -6.81 4.80
C ILE A 286 -7.57 -6.84 6.13
N LEU A 287 -6.83 -6.66 7.22
CA LEU A 287 -7.38 -6.55 8.57
C LEU A 287 -6.70 -5.40 9.29
N CYS A 288 -7.25 -5.05 10.44
CA CYS A 288 -6.78 -3.97 11.26
C CYS A 288 -6.55 -4.43 12.70
N HIS A 289 -5.63 -3.76 13.40
CA HIS A 289 -5.24 -4.06 14.76
C HIS A 289 -5.27 -2.77 15.59
N PRO A 290 -6.08 -2.68 16.66
CA PRO A 290 -6.03 -1.55 17.57
C PRO A 290 -4.72 -1.61 18.37
N LEU A 291 -3.89 -0.58 18.22
CA LEU A 291 -2.58 -0.53 18.86
C LEU A 291 -2.72 -0.30 20.37
N ASN A 292 -1.85 -0.95 21.15
CA ASN A 292 -1.84 -0.78 22.60
C ASN A 292 -1.30 0.59 23.03
N GLN A 293 -0.40 1.15 22.23
CA GLN A 293 0.23 2.46 22.45
C GLN A 293 -0.35 3.54 21.55
N SER A 294 -0.38 4.79 22.03
CA SER A 294 -0.68 5.94 21.17
C SER A 294 0.48 6.21 20.23
N VAL A 295 0.17 6.60 18.99
CA VAL A 295 1.15 7.11 18.04
C VAL A 295 0.93 8.63 17.95
N PRO A 296 1.91 9.47 18.31
CA PRO A 296 1.82 10.92 18.09
C PRO A 296 1.81 11.28 16.61
N LEU A 297 1.12 12.36 16.23
CA LEU A 297 1.10 12.82 14.83
C LEU A 297 2.48 13.29 14.34
N THR A 298 3.34 13.75 15.25
CA THR A 298 4.72 14.15 14.98
C THR A 298 5.62 13.00 14.50
N LYS A 299 5.21 11.73 14.73
CA LYS A 299 5.94 10.55 14.25
C LYS A 299 5.75 10.27 12.76
N PHE A 300 4.81 10.95 12.10
CA PHE A 300 4.56 10.78 10.65
C PHE A 300 5.29 11.84 9.85
N LYS A 301 6.27 11.42 9.04
CA LYS A 301 6.92 12.27 8.03
C LYS A 301 6.29 11.96 6.66
N PRO A 302 5.80 12.95 5.89
CA PRO A 302 5.41 12.71 4.50
C PRO A 302 6.59 12.12 3.72
N ALA A 303 6.35 11.02 3.00
CA ALA A 303 7.35 10.40 2.16
C ALA A 303 7.52 11.20 0.86
N GLU A 304 8.75 11.41 0.42
CA GLU A 304 9.01 12.09 -0.84
C GLU A 304 8.49 11.29 -2.04
N ASP A 305 7.75 11.98 -2.92
CA ASP A 305 7.21 11.44 -4.16
C ASP A 305 7.25 12.53 -5.23
N ILE A 306 8.47 12.81 -5.71
CA ILE A 306 8.73 13.82 -6.74
C ILE A 306 7.90 13.54 -7.99
N ALA A 307 7.69 12.27 -8.37
CA ALA A 307 6.91 11.92 -9.56
C ALA A 307 5.46 12.40 -9.43
N SER A 308 4.81 12.12 -8.30
CA SER A 308 3.45 12.57 -8.01
C SER A 308 3.36 14.11 -7.94
N ARG A 309 4.33 14.75 -7.25
CA ARG A 309 4.40 16.21 -7.14
C ARG A 309 4.59 16.90 -8.48
N MET A 310 5.52 16.42 -9.31
CA MET A 310 5.79 16.96 -10.64
C MET A 310 4.61 16.78 -11.58
N LYS A 311 3.94 15.62 -11.53
CA LYS A 311 2.72 15.36 -12.30
C LYS A 311 1.60 16.32 -11.93
N ARG A 312 1.43 16.61 -10.64
CA ARG A 312 0.33 17.45 -10.10
C ARG A 312 0.69 18.92 -9.92
N LYS A 313 1.94 19.31 -10.21
CA LYS A 313 2.50 20.65 -9.95
C LYS A 313 2.30 21.10 -8.49
N MET A 314 2.55 20.20 -7.54
CA MET A 314 2.34 20.46 -6.12
C MET A 314 3.63 20.84 -5.39
N SER A 315 3.55 21.88 -4.56
CA SER A 315 4.57 22.17 -3.55
C SER A 315 4.64 21.03 -2.51
N TRP A 316 5.72 20.99 -1.72
CA TRP A 316 5.85 20.02 -0.63
C TRP A 316 4.71 20.14 0.38
N GLU A 317 4.35 21.37 0.75
CA GLU A 317 3.28 21.64 1.70
C GLU A 317 1.92 21.18 1.16
N GLN A 318 1.61 21.47 -0.11
CA GLN A 318 0.39 21.02 -0.77
C GLN A 318 0.32 19.49 -0.83
N TYR A 319 1.44 18.85 -1.21
CA TYR A 319 1.52 17.39 -1.31
C TYR A 319 1.27 16.73 0.05
N SER A 320 1.93 17.17 1.13
CA SER A 320 1.73 16.58 2.48
C SER A 320 0.26 16.62 2.95
N LYS A 321 -0.51 17.62 2.50
CA LYS A 321 -1.93 17.80 2.80
C LYS A 321 -2.87 17.10 1.80
N SER A 322 -2.34 16.47 0.75
CA SER A 322 -3.11 15.82 -0.34
C SER A 322 -3.43 14.35 -0.08
N ARG A 323 -4.45 13.78 -0.75
CA ARG A 323 -4.78 12.34 -0.65
C ARG A 323 -3.70 11.43 -1.27
N SER A 324 -2.78 11.98 -2.06
CA SER A 324 -1.64 11.24 -2.63
C SER A 324 -0.45 11.10 -1.70
N ALA A 325 -0.44 11.78 -0.55
CA ALA A 325 0.64 11.66 0.41
C ALA A 325 0.70 10.28 1.06
N ARG A 326 1.88 9.66 0.97
CA ARG A 326 2.31 8.54 1.81
C ARG A 326 3.13 9.09 2.98
N PHE A 327 3.21 8.34 4.06
CA PHE A 327 3.97 8.69 5.26
C PHE A 327 4.97 7.61 5.62
N GLU A 328 6.03 8.03 6.27
CA GLU A 328 7.01 7.18 6.93
C GLU A 328 6.91 7.42 8.43
N LEU A 329 7.03 6.34 9.19
CA LEU A 329 7.08 6.41 10.64
C LEU A 329 8.51 6.65 11.08
N ASP A 330 8.66 7.54 12.06
CA ASP A 330 9.91 7.70 12.80
C ASP A 330 10.40 6.35 13.31
N ARG A 331 11.69 6.10 13.14
CA ARG A 331 12.31 4.82 13.50
C ARG A 331 12.61 4.74 14.99
N ASP A 332 12.61 5.86 15.70
CA ASP A 332 12.91 5.90 17.13
C ASP A 332 11.88 5.12 17.97
N LEU A 333 12.39 4.21 18.80
CA LEU A 333 11.60 3.37 19.69
C LEU A 333 10.95 4.15 20.84
N ASN A 334 11.45 5.36 21.16
CA ASN A 334 10.84 6.22 22.17
C ASN A 334 9.61 6.96 21.58
N PRO A 335 8.38 6.61 22.01
CA PRO A 335 7.17 7.24 21.49
C PRO A 335 7.06 8.71 21.90
N ASP A 336 7.74 9.16 22.96
CA ASP A 336 7.62 10.50 23.53
C ASP A 336 8.64 11.50 22.95
N GLU A 337 9.62 11.05 22.14
CA GLU A 337 10.48 11.98 21.40
C GLU A 337 9.69 12.66 20.28
N ALA A 338 9.51 13.97 20.41
CA ALA A 338 8.70 14.79 19.50
C ALA A 338 9.35 15.09 18.14
N MET A 339 10.65 14.80 17.97
CA MET A 339 11.39 15.09 16.73
C MET A 339 11.70 13.81 15.97
N PHE A 340 11.27 13.76 14.71
CA PHE A 340 11.66 12.71 13.77
C PHE A 340 13.19 12.67 13.63
N ARG A 341 13.81 11.50 13.84
CA ARG A 341 15.26 11.30 13.72
C ARG A 341 15.56 10.16 12.78
N GLU A 342 16.28 10.46 11.71
CA GLU A 342 16.78 9.43 10.80
C GLU A 342 17.91 8.67 11.48
N LYS A 343 17.62 7.42 11.87
CA LYS A 343 18.58 6.50 12.49
C LYS A 343 18.65 5.22 11.67
N ASP A 344 19.87 4.73 11.46
CA ASP A 344 20.08 3.36 11.01
C ASP A 344 19.94 2.42 12.21
N MET A 345 18.90 1.60 12.19
CA MET A 345 18.56 0.69 13.28
C MET A 345 18.01 -0.60 12.67
N ALA A 346 18.41 -1.74 13.23
CA ALA A 346 17.85 -3.03 12.86
C ALA A 346 16.35 -3.07 13.22
N ARG A 347 16.02 -3.17 14.52
CA ARG A 347 14.65 -3.10 15.04
C ARG A 347 14.24 -1.65 15.31
N ASN A 348 13.09 -1.22 14.81
CA ASN A 348 12.57 0.15 14.88
C ASN A 348 11.11 0.21 15.37
N PHE A 349 10.55 1.42 15.49
CA PHE A 349 9.18 1.62 15.99
C PHE A 349 8.12 0.83 15.22
N LEU A 350 8.23 0.73 13.90
CA LEU A 350 7.30 -0.07 13.09
C LEU A 350 7.37 -1.55 13.43
N ASP A 351 8.56 -2.09 13.75
CA ASP A 351 8.69 -3.47 14.24
C ASP A 351 7.86 -3.67 15.51
N LYS A 352 7.98 -2.76 16.48
CA LYS A 352 7.21 -2.82 17.72
C LYS A 352 5.70 -2.86 17.46
N LEU A 353 5.21 -2.06 16.51
CA LEU A 353 3.79 -2.05 16.15
C LEU A 353 3.35 -3.35 15.45
N MET A 354 4.15 -3.87 14.53
CA MET A 354 3.83 -5.10 13.79
C MET A 354 3.92 -6.35 14.69
N GLU A 355 4.83 -6.36 15.67
CA GLU A 355 4.96 -7.42 16.68
C GLU A 355 3.70 -7.55 17.57
N GLU A 356 2.87 -6.51 17.69
CA GLU A 356 1.57 -6.59 18.36
C GLU A 356 0.51 -7.35 17.52
N VAL A 357 0.68 -7.40 16.20
CA VAL A 357 -0.31 -7.95 15.26
C VAL A 357 -0.25 -9.48 15.23
N PRO A 358 -1.37 -10.19 15.52
CA PRO A 358 -1.40 -11.65 15.45
C PRO A 358 -1.49 -12.14 14.00
N GLY A 359 -0.89 -13.30 13.73
CA GLY A 359 -1.00 -14.02 12.46
C GLY A 359 -2.32 -14.76 12.30
N LYS A 360 -2.30 -15.81 11.46
CA LYS A 360 -3.48 -16.65 11.13
C LYS A 360 -4.09 -17.43 12.30
N ASN A 361 -3.42 -17.49 13.46
CA ASN A 361 -3.93 -18.10 14.68
C ASN A 361 -4.75 -17.14 15.56
N ASN A 362 -4.94 -15.89 15.12
CA ASN A 362 -5.61 -14.82 15.85
C ASN A 362 -4.95 -14.58 17.24
N TYR A 363 -5.62 -13.85 18.14
CA TYR A 363 -5.01 -13.40 19.40
C TYR A 363 -4.70 -14.53 20.40
N GLY A 364 -5.41 -15.66 20.29
CA GLY A 364 -5.16 -16.84 21.13
C GLY A 364 -3.96 -17.68 20.68
N GLY A 365 -3.34 -17.36 19.54
CA GLY A 365 -2.14 -18.01 19.07
C GLY A 365 -0.95 -17.75 20.00
N ARG A 366 -0.21 -18.81 20.31
CA ARG A 366 1.14 -18.72 20.87
C ARG A 366 1.96 -19.87 20.32
N ILE A 367 3.01 -19.55 19.57
CA ILE A 367 3.87 -20.53 18.93
C ILE A 367 5.30 -20.11 19.18
N GLU A 368 6.12 -21.02 19.71
CA GLU A 368 7.56 -20.80 19.87
C GLU A 368 8.30 -21.47 18.71
N ASP A 369 9.45 -20.91 18.32
CA ASP A 369 10.24 -21.40 17.21
C ASP A 369 11.55 -22.02 17.73
N ALA A 370 11.66 -23.34 17.59
CA ALA A 370 12.86 -24.07 17.94
C ALA A 370 14.04 -23.78 16.98
N GLY A 371 13.80 -23.05 15.87
CA GLY A 371 14.79 -22.73 14.85
C GLY A 371 15.38 -23.98 14.20
N PHE A 372 16.31 -23.83 13.25
CA PHE A 372 16.99 -24.97 12.60
C PHE A 372 17.90 -25.72 13.58
N ASP A 373 18.87 -25.00 14.15
CA ASP A 373 19.92 -25.57 15.03
C ASP A 373 19.95 -24.93 16.43
N ALA A 374 19.17 -23.87 16.65
CA ALA A 374 19.16 -23.11 17.89
C ALA A 374 17.79 -22.45 18.09
N GLU A 375 17.38 -22.35 19.35
CA GLU A 375 16.14 -21.70 19.76
C GLU A 375 16.12 -20.22 19.33
N VAL A 376 14.95 -19.77 18.89
CA VAL A 376 14.69 -18.40 18.49
C VAL A 376 14.18 -17.60 19.70
N GLN A 377 14.90 -16.54 20.01
CA GLN A 377 14.60 -15.61 21.09
C GLN A 377 14.10 -14.27 20.53
N ASP A 378 13.43 -13.51 21.40
CA ASP A 378 13.13 -12.10 21.14
C ASP A 378 14.41 -11.34 20.74
N PHE A 379 14.26 -10.26 19.97
CA PHE A 379 15.39 -9.47 19.48
C PHE A 379 16.31 -8.99 20.61
N ASN A 380 15.76 -8.70 21.79
CA ASN A 380 16.54 -8.29 22.96
C ASN A 380 17.17 -9.48 23.73
N GLY A 381 16.77 -10.72 23.43
CA GLY A 381 17.22 -11.92 24.13
C GLY A 381 16.53 -12.15 25.48
N ASN A 382 15.36 -11.54 25.69
CA ASN A 382 14.65 -11.59 26.97
C ASN A 382 13.82 -12.88 27.19
N GLY A 383 13.86 -13.81 26.23
CA GLY A 383 13.13 -15.07 26.29
C GLY A 383 12.75 -15.60 24.92
N PRO A 384 12.01 -16.73 24.86
CA PRO A 384 11.48 -17.29 23.62
C PRO A 384 10.60 -16.29 22.87
N LEU A 385 10.72 -16.24 21.54
CA LEU A 385 9.90 -15.39 20.70
C LEU A 385 8.56 -16.06 20.37
N ASP A 386 7.45 -15.35 20.59
CA ASP A 386 6.14 -15.77 20.09
C ASP A 386 6.05 -15.51 18.58
N VAL A 387 6.37 -16.53 17.80
CA VAL A 387 6.35 -16.48 16.34
C VAL A 387 4.95 -16.56 15.74
N SER A 388 3.89 -16.65 16.55
CA SER A 388 2.52 -16.54 16.05
C SER A 388 2.12 -15.11 15.68
N ARG A 389 2.95 -14.12 16.04
CA ARG A 389 2.81 -12.69 15.73
C ARG A 389 3.76 -12.26 14.63
N TYR A 390 3.43 -11.16 13.96
CA TYR A 390 4.22 -10.66 12.85
C TYR A 390 5.54 -10.03 13.31
N HIS A 391 6.65 -10.63 12.91
CA HIS A 391 7.98 -10.13 13.21
C HIS A 391 8.92 -10.38 12.03
N ARG A 392 10.01 -9.62 11.97
CA ARG A 392 11.08 -9.82 10.98
C ARG A 392 12.45 -9.99 11.62
N TRP A 393 12.69 -9.32 12.74
CA TRP A 393 13.93 -9.45 13.51
C TRP A 393 13.79 -10.47 14.63
N PHE A 394 14.84 -11.24 14.85
CA PHE A 394 14.93 -12.19 15.96
C PHE A 394 16.39 -12.46 16.33
N LYS A 395 16.60 -13.08 17.48
CA LYS A 395 17.93 -13.50 17.93
C LYS A 395 18.02 -15.03 18.01
N MET A 396 19.08 -15.61 17.50
CA MET A 396 19.38 -17.03 17.68
C MET A 396 20.19 -17.24 18.95
N ALA A 397 19.89 -18.31 19.70
CA ALA A 397 20.64 -18.63 20.92
C ALA A 397 22.15 -18.87 20.66
N ASN A 398 22.48 -19.49 19.52
CA ASN A 398 23.85 -19.75 19.10
C ASN A 398 24.30 -18.75 18.02
N LYS A 399 25.61 -18.45 17.98
CA LYS A 399 26.21 -17.68 16.87
C LYS A 399 26.20 -18.49 15.59
N ASP A 400 25.93 -17.83 14.46
CA ASP A 400 26.07 -18.40 13.13
C ASP A 400 27.56 -18.53 12.72
N ALA A 401 27.80 -19.05 11.52
CA ALA A 401 29.15 -19.24 10.97
C ALA A 401 29.92 -17.92 10.78
N MET A 402 29.22 -16.78 10.72
CA MET A 402 29.80 -15.43 10.62
C MET A 402 29.89 -14.73 11.99
N GLY A 403 29.60 -15.44 13.09
CA GLY A 403 29.65 -14.92 14.45
C GLY A 403 28.46 -14.05 14.86
N ARG A 404 27.39 -13.98 14.04
CA ARG A 404 26.20 -13.17 14.28
C ARG A 404 25.14 -13.97 15.03
N GLN A 405 24.38 -13.29 15.90
CA GLN A 405 23.20 -13.88 16.56
C GLN A 405 21.89 -13.21 16.13
N GLN A 406 21.96 -11.98 15.63
CA GLN A 406 20.79 -11.28 15.11
C GLN A 406 20.51 -11.75 13.70
N SER A 407 19.26 -12.10 13.44
CA SER A 407 18.79 -12.63 12.17
C SER A 407 17.53 -11.91 11.73
N HIS A 408 17.29 -11.97 10.42
CA HIS A 408 16.21 -11.25 9.75
C HIS A 408 15.45 -12.19 8.82
N ARG A 409 14.11 -12.19 8.89
CA ARG A 409 13.25 -12.98 8.01
C ARG A 409 13.14 -12.31 6.64
N GLY A 410 13.24 -13.08 5.56
CA GLY A 410 13.16 -12.54 4.19
C GLY A 410 14.50 -12.14 3.60
N TYR A 411 15.61 -12.52 4.24
CA TYR A 411 16.97 -12.28 3.78
C TYR A 411 17.26 -10.78 3.58
N ALA A 412 17.04 -10.25 2.39
CA ALA A 412 17.22 -8.84 2.06
C ALA A 412 15.95 -7.98 2.24
N ASP A 413 14.77 -8.60 2.32
CA ASP A 413 13.48 -7.89 2.27
C ASP A 413 13.20 -7.10 3.54
N SER A 414 13.56 -5.81 3.54
CA SER A 414 13.45 -4.98 4.73
C SER A 414 12.02 -4.71 5.20
N TYR A 415 10.96 -5.12 4.49
CA TYR A 415 9.58 -4.81 4.86
C TYR A 415 8.68 -6.02 5.04
N MET A 416 9.21 -7.23 4.88
CA MET A 416 8.43 -8.45 5.06
C MET A 416 8.37 -8.86 6.54
N PHE A 417 7.16 -8.87 7.09
CA PHE A 417 6.89 -9.48 8.39
C PHE A 417 6.32 -10.88 8.20
N ALA A 418 6.69 -11.83 9.06
CA ALA A 418 6.19 -13.20 8.98
C ALA A 418 5.66 -13.68 10.33
N ALA A 419 4.63 -14.53 10.27
CA ALA A 419 4.05 -15.21 11.42
C ALA A 419 3.85 -16.69 11.10
N LYS A 420 4.22 -17.55 12.04
CA LYS A 420 3.99 -19.00 11.97
C LYS A 420 2.54 -19.30 12.32
N THR A 421 2.00 -20.37 11.77
CA THR A 421 0.61 -20.77 12.00
C THR A 421 0.45 -22.28 12.11
N THR A 422 -0.57 -22.71 12.85
CA THR A 422 -0.99 -24.13 12.90
C THR A 422 -2.23 -24.40 12.04
N GLN A 423 -2.79 -23.38 11.39
CA GLN A 423 -4.01 -23.50 10.59
C GLN A 423 -3.87 -24.57 9.50
N SER A 424 -4.83 -25.49 9.44
CA SER A 424 -4.84 -26.59 8.47
C SER A 424 -4.87 -26.08 7.02
N ARG A 425 -5.62 -25.00 6.78
CA ARG A 425 -5.79 -24.34 5.47
C ARG A 425 -4.54 -23.65 4.92
N VAL A 426 -3.54 -23.35 5.74
CA VAL A 426 -2.28 -22.76 5.28
C VAL A 426 -1.35 -23.88 4.84
N SER A 427 -0.83 -23.77 3.61
CA SER A 427 0.07 -24.77 3.05
C SER A 427 1.42 -24.73 3.78
N GLY A 428 1.91 -25.90 4.15
CA GLY A 428 3.17 -26.06 4.84
C GLY A 428 4.32 -26.42 3.91
N LEU A 429 5.51 -25.95 4.25
CA LEU A 429 6.77 -26.36 3.64
C LEU A 429 7.30 -27.58 4.39
N HIS A 430 7.51 -28.67 3.66
CA HIS A 430 8.04 -29.92 4.19
C HIS A 430 9.52 -30.01 3.92
N MET A 431 10.30 -30.26 4.97
CA MET A 431 11.73 -30.48 4.84
C MET A 431 12.17 -31.58 5.80
N ARG A 432 13.02 -32.48 5.30
CA ARG A 432 13.74 -33.44 6.13
C ARG A 432 15.07 -32.83 6.56
N ALA A 433 15.18 -32.44 7.83
CA ALA A 433 16.42 -31.93 8.42
C ALA A 433 17.21 -33.07 9.04
N CYS A 434 18.48 -33.22 8.71
CA CYS A 434 19.33 -34.26 9.29
C CYS A 434 20.54 -33.64 9.99
N ARG A 435 20.71 -33.93 11.29
CA ARG A 435 21.85 -33.47 12.11
C ARG A 435 22.69 -34.64 12.60
N LYS A 436 24.01 -34.45 12.65
CA LYS A 436 24.93 -35.43 13.24
C LYS A 436 25.02 -35.17 14.75
N VAL A 437 24.49 -36.08 15.57
CA VAL A 437 24.56 -36.00 17.03
C VAL A 437 25.69 -36.89 17.54
N LYS A 438 26.54 -36.33 18.41
CA LYS A 438 27.61 -37.06 19.09
C LYS A 438 27.07 -37.68 20.37
N TYR A 439 27.18 -38.99 20.51
CA TYR A 439 26.77 -39.73 21.71
C TYR A 439 27.90 -39.80 22.72
N LYS A 440 27.58 -40.14 23.99
CA LYS A 440 28.55 -40.25 25.09
C LYS A 440 29.65 -41.28 24.82
N ASP A 441 29.39 -42.26 23.96
CA ASP A 441 30.33 -43.30 23.51
C ASP A 441 31.28 -42.82 22.39
N GLY A 442 31.22 -41.55 21.99
CA GLY A 442 32.04 -40.98 20.92
C GLY A 442 31.51 -41.22 19.51
N THR A 443 30.45 -42.01 19.32
CA THR A 443 29.85 -42.27 18.02
C THR A 443 29.04 -41.06 17.52
N ARG A 444 29.03 -40.85 16.20
CA ARG A 444 28.22 -39.81 15.55
C ARG A 444 27.10 -40.49 14.77
N LYS A 445 25.83 -40.30 15.17
CA LYS A 445 24.68 -40.79 14.39
C LYS A 445 23.97 -39.63 13.70
N LEU A 446 23.54 -39.86 12.47
CA LEU A 446 22.68 -38.94 11.73
C LEU A 446 21.25 -39.12 12.20
N ILE A 447 20.68 -38.11 12.84
CA ILE A 447 19.27 -38.06 13.22
C ILE A 447 18.56 -37.18 12.21
N CYS A 448 17.54 -37.73 11.55
CA CYS A 448 16.71 -36.98 10.61
C CYS A 448 15.32 -36.75 11.18
N GLU A 449 14.88 -35.50 11.18
CA GLU A 449 13.57 -35.07 11.64
C GLU A 449 12.81 -34.44 10.44
N ASN A 450 11.55 -34.83 10.27
CA ASN A 450 10.69 -34.18 9.30
C ASN A 450 10.07 -32.93 9.94
N ARG A 451 10.24 -31.79 9.28
CA ARG A 451 9.67 -30.52 9.69
C ARG A 451 8.61 -30.10 8.70
N ASN A 452 7.52 -29.58 9.23
CA ASN A 452 6.43 -28.99 8.47
C ASN A 452 6.12 -27.62 9.07
N GLU A 453 6.45 -26.57 8.33
CA GLU A 453 6.25 -25.21 8.79
C GLU A 453 5.30 -24.44 7.89
N LYS A 454 4.36 -23.73 8.50
CA LYS A 454 3.35 -22.93 7.83
C LYS A 454 3.52 -21.49 8.23
N TRP A 455 3.54 -20.61 7.25
CA TRP A 455 3.84 -19.20 7.42
C TRP A 455 2.83 -18.33 6.68
N SER A 456 2.48 -17.21 7.30
CA SER A 456 1.82 -16.08 6.66
C SER A 456 2.74 -14.87 6.69
N TYR A 457 2.55 -13.97 5.73
CA TYR A 457 3.39 -12.80 5.51
C TYR A 457 2.54 -11.54 5.54
N ALA A 458 3.08 -10.44 6.03
CA ALA A 458 2.36 -9.18 6.10
C ALA A 458 3.23 -7.95 5.83
N ILE A 459 2.58 -6.89 5.36
CA ILE A 459 3.10 -5.52 5.30
C ILE A 459 2.07 -4.57 5.94
N PRO A 460 2.51 -3.47 6.58
CA PRO A 460 1.59 -2.42 7.01
C PRO A 460 0.98 -1.73 5.78
N LEU A 461 -0.28 -1.28 5.87
CA LEU A 461 -0.95 -0.49 4.85
C LEU A 461 -1.12 0.97 5.30
N GLU A 462 -1.82 1.18 6.40
CA GLU A 462 -2.14 2.51 6.91
C GLU A 462 -2.41 2.49 8.41
N ILE A 463 -2.17 3.62 9.08
CA ILE A 463 -2.67 3.88 10.43
C ILE A 463 -3.89 4.79 10.32
N ILE A 464 -4.99 4.35 10.92
CA ILE A 464 -6.27 5.07 10.94
C ILE A 464 -6.55 5.47 12.38
N TYR A 465 -6.78 6.76 12.61
CA TYR A 465 -7.23 7.22 13.93
C TYR A 465 -8.75 7.07 14.04
N MET A 466 -9.18 6.19 14.94
CA MET A 466 -10.57 6.14 15.37
C MET A 466 -10.85 7.34 16.25
N THR A 467 -11.95 8.06 15.97
CA THR A 467 -12.31 9.29 16.69
C THR A 467 -13.68 9.15 17.36
N PRO A 468 -13.97 9.98 18.39
CA PRO A 468 -15.27 10.02 19.04
C PRO A 468 -16.47 10.27 18.12
N LEU A 469 -16.25 10.86 16.94
CA LEU A 469 -17.31 11.13 15.96
C LEU A 469 -18.07 9.86 15.54
N SER A 470 -17.40 8.70 15.63
CA SER A 470 -18.00 7.40 15.29
C SER A 470 -19.17 7.02 16.22
N LYS A 471 -19.23 7.59 17.43
CA LYS A 471 -20.29 7.35 18.44
C LYS A 471 -21.03 8.62 18.89
N TRP A 472 -20.50 9.81 18.61
CA TRP A 472 -21.10 11.06 19.06
C TRP A 472 -22.38 11.38 18.27
N ASN A 473 -23.53 11.14 18.93
CA ASN A 473 -24.87 11.32 18.40
C ASN A 473 -25.67 12.31 19.29
N PRO A 474 -25.36 13.61 19.24
CA PRO A 474 -25.99 14.60 20.12
C PRO A 474 -27.48 14.81 19.82
N TYR A 475 -27.93 14.52 18.60
CA TYR A 475 -29.35 14.62 18.21
C TYR A 475 -30.18 13.38 18.60
N GLY A 476 -29.55 12.30 19.09
CA GLY A 476 -30.25 11.07 19.44
C GLY A 476 -30.90 10.37 18.23
N ILE A 477 -30.29 10.49 17.04
CA ILE A 477 -30.76 9.85 15.81
C ILE A 477 -30.82 8.33 16.04
N LYS A 478 -31.97 7.71 15.75
CA LYS A 478 -32.16 6.27 15.91
C LYS A 478 -31.21 5.51 14.96
N TYR A 479 -30.72 4.36 15.39
CA TYR A 479 -29.86 3.50 14.57
C TYR A 479 -30.51 2.14 14.34
N ASN A 480 -30.51 1.68 13.09
CA ASN A 480 -31.01 0.38 12.67
C ASN A 480 -29.97 -0.28 11.75
N PRO A 481 -29.26 -1.34 12.19
CA PRO A 481 -28.12 -1.88 11.45
C PRO A 481 -28.50 -2.41 10.05
N ASN A 482 -29.69 -3.01 9.89
CA ASN A 482 -30.08 -3.69 8.66
C ASN A 482 -30.49 -2.75 7.52
N CYS A 483 -30.48 -1.43 7.74
CA CYS A 483 -31.03 -0.45 6.81
C CYS A 483 -32.48 -0.77 6.38
N ALA A 484 -33.26 -1.48 7.22
CA ALA A 484 -34.64 -1.83 6.89
C ALA A 484 -35.49 -0.56 6.74
N GLY A 485 -36.17 -0.42 5.59
CA GLY A 485 -36.87 0.82 5.22
C GLY A 485 -36.07 1.76 4.30
N TYR A 486 -34.87 1.36 3.87
CA TYR A 486 -34.14 1.97 2.75
C TYR A 486 -34.42 1.30 1.38
N GLU A 487 -35.25 0.25 1.33
CA GLU A 487 -35.54 -0.52 0.11
C GLU A 487 -36.32 0.29 -0.96
N ASN A 488 -35.85 0.21 -2.22
CA ASN A 488 -36.51 0.61 -3.47
C ASN A 488 -37.48 1.80 -3.38
N THR A 489 -36.99 2.91 -2.84
CA THR A 489 -37.55 4.17 -3.29
C THR A 489 -36.72 4.60 -4.49
N ASN A 490 -37.37 4.66 -5.66
CA ASN A 490 -37.15 5.72 -6.65
C ASN A 490 -37.44 7.09 -5.98
N ASP A 491 -36.94 7.30 -4.76
CA ASP A 491 -36.94 8.55 -4.04
C ASP A 491 -35.92 9.40 -4.77
N THR A 492 -36.44 10.09 -5.75
CA THR A 492 -35.98 11.39 -6.21
C THR A 492 -35.92 12.44 -5.08
N ARG A 493 -36.03 12.06 -3.79
CA ARG A 493 -35.59 12.83 -2.63
C ARG A 493 -34.06 12.98 -2.66
N LYS A 494 -33.58 13.72 -3.66
CA LYS A 494 -32.36 14.51 -3.58
C LYS A 494 -32.57 15.48 -2.42
N GLY A 495 -32.32 15.02 -1.19
CA GLY A 495 -32.13 15.90 -0.05
C GLY A 495 -30.91 16.72 -0.37
N THR A 496 -31.10 17.86 -1.04
CA THR A 496 -30.18 18.97 -0.96
C THR A 496 -30.04 19.28 0.54
N GLY A 497 -28.84 19.59 1.01
CA GLY A 497 -28.49 19.71 2.44
C GLY A 497 -29.16 20.86 3.20
N LEU A 498 -30.46 21.06 2.99
CA LEU A 498 -31.34 22.04 3.60
C LEU A 498 -32.51 21.22 4.15
N CYS A 499 -32.64 21.14 5.47
CA CYS A 499 -33.82 20.61 6.16
C CYS A 499 -35.07 21.51 5.95
N ALA A 500 -35.25 22.07 4.76
CA ALA A 500 -36.37 22.93 4.39
C ALA A 500 -37.67 22.12 4.17
N ASP A 501 -37.54 20.83 3.84
CA ASP A 501 -38.68 19.91 3.68
C ASP A 501 -38.49 18.69 4.59
N TYR A 502 -39.03 18.78 5.82
CA TYR A 502 -38.96 17.74 6.85
C TYR A 502 -39.62 16.41 6.43
N SER A 503 -40.52 16.42 5.43
CA SER A 503 -41.14 15.19 4.91
C SER A 503 -40.15 14.24 4.24
N ARG A 504 -38.96 14.76 3.87
CA ARG A 504 -37.89 14.01 3.19
C ARG A 504 -36.77 13.54 4.13
N ALA A 505 -36.84 13.89 5.41
CA ALA A 505 -35.83 13.49 6.38
C ALA A 505 -35.84 11.97 6.61
N LYS A 506 -34.66 11.38 6.81
CA LYS A 506 -34.54 9.94 7.11
C LYS A 506 -34.72 9.70 8.61
N LYS A 507 -35.47 8.64 8.96
CA LYS A 507 -35.90 8.35 10.34
C LYS A 507 -34.83 7.72 11.21
N HIS A 508 -33.81 7.11 10.61
CA HIS A 508 -32.76 6.39 11.34
C HIS A 508 -31.48 6.30 10.49
N ALA A 509 -30.33 6.25 11.16
CA ALA A 509 -29.05 5.88 10.58
C ALA A 509 -28.92 4.35 10.46
N CYS A 510 -28.06 3.87 9.57
CA CYS A 510 -27.77 2.44 9.39
C CYS A 510 -26.35 2.21 8.87
N ASP A 511 -25.95 0.96 8.63
CA ASP A 511 -24.57 0.59 8.26
C ASP A 511 -24.08 1.22 6.96
N ARG A 512 -24.97 1.38 5.97
CA ARG A 512 -24.69 1.99 4.65
C ARG A 512 -25.10 3.47 4.57
N PHE A 513 -25.69 3.99 5.64
CA PHE A 513 -26.20 5.35 5.73
C PHE A 513 -26.04 5.91 7.15
N TYR A 514 -24.80 6.24 7.49
CA TYR A 514 -24.34 6.59 8.83
C TYR A 514 -24.07 8.09 8.95
N TYR A 515 -25.15 8.85 9.18
CA TYR A 515 -25.16 10.30 9.34
C TYR A 515 -25.63 10.65 10.74
N ILE A 516 -24.70 10.88 11.68
CA ILE A 516 -25.02 11.19 13.08
C ILE A 516 -24.27 12.41 13.65
N THR A 517 -23.23 12.88 12.96
CA THR A 517 -22.41 14.02 13.41
C THR A 517 -23.09 15.34 13.02
N PRO A 518 -23.21 16.33 13.91
CA PRO A 518 -23.70 17.67 13.54
C PRO A 518 -22.98 18.27 12.35
N SER A 519 -23.71 18.74 11.34
CA SER A 519 -23.07 19.39 10.19
C SER A 519 -22.38 20.69 10.57
N GLU A 520 -22.88 21.39 11.59
CA GLU A 520 -22.28 22.60 12.15
C GLU A 520 -20.94 22.35 12.82
N PHE A 521 -20.53 21.09 13.07
CA PHE A 521 -19.18 20.76 13.54
C PHE A 521 -18.12 21.17 12.51
N PHE A 522 -18.42 21.02 11.22
CA PHE A 522 -17.56 21.39 10.10
C PHE A 522 -17.84 22.82 9.60
N SER A 523 -16.89 23.42 8.87
CA SER A 523 -17.12 24.67 8.14
C SER A 523 -17.90 24.38 6.84
N ALA A 524 -18.80 25.28 6.45
CA ALA A 524 -19.71 25.09 5.31
C ALA A 524 -19.00 25.05 3.93
N SER A 525 -17.70 25.35 3.87
CA SER A 525 -17.01 25.78 2.65
C SER A 525 -16.09 24.75 1.98
N SER A 526 -15.81 23.57 2.55
CA SER A 526 -14.93 22.62 1.84
C SER A 526 -15.18 21.14 2.14
N GLU A 527 -15.87 20.46 1.22
CA GLU A 527 -15.54 19.05 0.95
C GLU A 527 -14.20 19.08 0.19
N GLY A 528 -13.24 18.25 0.60
CA GLY A 528 -11.90 18.22 -0.01
C GLY A 528 -11.87 17.76 -1.46
N GLU A 529 -10.72 17.25 -1.92
CA GLU A 529 -10.59 16.68 -3.27
C GLU A 529 -11.57 15.52 -3.47
N LYS A 530 -12.48 15.64 -4.45
CA LYS A 530 -13.50 14.64 -4.77
C LYS A 530 -12.94 13.52 -5.66
N ASP A 531 -13.23 12.28 -5.31
CA ASP A 531 -13.00 11.10 -6.13
C ASP A 531 -14.34 10.49 -6.59
N PRO A 532 -14.47 9.98 -7.83
CA PRO A 532 -15.71 9.32 -8.29
C PRO A 532 -16.19 8.15 -7.42
N ALA A 533 -15.29 7.51 -6.66
CA ALA A 533 -15.63 6.43 -5.73
C ALA A 533 -16.08 6.95 -4.36
N ASP A 534 -15.93 8.25 -4.06
CA ASP A 534 -16.38 8.83 -2.80
C ASP A 534 -17.91 8.81 -2.71
N THR A 535 -18.44 8.22 -1.64
CA THR A 535 -19.88 8.17 -1.37
C THR A 535 -20.34 9.25 -0.40
N ALA A 536 -19.40 10.03 0.16
CA ALA A 536 -19.69 11.17 1.02
C ALA A 536 -20.43 12.26 0.24
N LYS A 537 -21.59 12.68 0.74
CA LYS A 537 -22.35 13.85 0.25
C LYS A 537 -22.44 14.91 1.33
N LYS A 538 -22.62 16.18 0.93
CA LYS A 538 -22.91 17.30 1.85
C LYS A 538 -24.07 16.93 2.78
N GLY A 539 -24.05 17.49 4.00
CA GLY A 539 -24.94 17.16 5.12
C GLY A 539 -26.38 16.78 4.72
N PHE A 540 -26.91 15.76 5.37
CA PHE A 540 -28.19 15.13 5.06
C PHE A 540 -29.21 15.41 6.17
N CYS A 541 -30.48 15.61 5.80
CA CYS A 541 -31.53 15.85 6.79
C CYS A 541 -31.99 14.54 7.46
N MET A 542 -31.82 14.46 8.78
CA MET A 542 -32.15 13.33 9.64
C MET A 542 -33.22 13.73 10.65
N LEU A 543 -34.03 12.79 11.14
CA LEU A 543 -34.90 13.05 12.28
C LEU A 543 -34.17 12.81 13.60
N ASP A 544 -34.26 13.78 14.50
CA ASP A 544 -33.78 13.66 15.88
C ASP A 544 -34.71 12.75 16.72
N ARG A 545 -34.41 12.61 18.01
CA ARG A 545 -35.22 11.81 18.95
C ARG A 545 -36.66 12.28 19.06
N ASP A 546 -36.89 13.59 18.92
CA ASP A 546 -38.16 14.26 19.14
C ASP A 546 -38.97 14.39 17.83
N GLY A 547 -38.39 13.98 16.69
CA GLY A 547 -39.01 13.98 15.37
C GLY A 547 -38.77 15.25 14.56
N ASN A 548 -37.90 16.16 15.01
CA ASN A 548 -37.51 17.35 14.25
C ASN A 548 -36.38 17.03 13.27
N GLY A 549 -36.35 17.72 12.13
CA GLY A 549 -35.24 17.54 11.18
C GLY A 549 -34.00 18.31 11.59
N VAL A 550 -32.87 17.60 11.57
CA VAL A 550 -31.53 18.10 11.86
C VAL A 550 -30.61 17.77 10.70
N VAL A 551 -29.63 18.64 10.42
CA VAL A 551 -28.65 18.39 9.36
C VAL A 551 -27.46 17.63 9.96
N ALA A 552 -27.27 16.39 9.54
CA ALA A 552 -26.17 15.55 9.97
C ALA A 552 -25.18 15.28 8.83
N SER A 553 -23.90 15.28 9.17
CA SER A 553 -22.80 14.90 8.29
C SER A 553 -22.44 13.42 8.44
N PRO A 554 -21.83 12.81 7.41
CA PRO A 554 -21.39 11.42 7.48
C PRO A 554 -20.30 11.23 8.56
N SER A 555 -20.45 10.19 9.38
CA SER A 555 -19.65 9.96 10.59
C SER A 555 -18.64 8.81 10.46
N GLY A 556 -18.64 8.11 9.33
CA GLY A 556 -17.67 7.05 9.03
C GLY A 556 -16.27 7.58 8.75
N THR A 557 -15.34 6.65 8.52
CA THR A 557 -13.93 6.95 8.28
C THR A 557 -13.72 7.76 7.00
N ARG A 558 -12.83 8.75 7.08
CA ARG A 558 -12.42 9.64 5.99
C ARG A 558 -10.91 9.59 5.82
N ILE A 559 -10.39 10.04 4.69
CA ILE A 559 -8.95 10.27 4.53
C ILE A 559 -8.55 11.58 5.21
N MET A 560 -9.28 12.64 4.88
CA MET A 560 -9.19 13.97 5.50
C MET A 560 -10.57 14.37 5.99
N PHE A 561 -10.66 14.92 7.19
CA PHE A 561 -11.88 15.58 7.63
C PHE A 561 -12.14 16.82 6.75
N PRO A 562 -13.41 17.17 6.50
CA PRO A 562 -13.76 18.53 6.10
C PRO A 562 -13.16 19.51 7.10
N GLU A 563 -12.96 20.74 6.67
CA GLU A 563 -12.42 21.76 7.55
C GLU A 563 -13.26 21.88 8.83
N ILE A 564 -12.61 21.75 9.98
CA ILE A 564 -13.24 21.87 11.30
C ILE A 564 -13.06 23.33 11.74
N LYS A 565 -14.16 24.05 12.00
CA LYS A 565 -14.11 25.47 12.37
C LYS A 565 -13.21 25.67 13.60
N GLY A 566 -12.22 26.55 13.48
CA GLY A 566 -11.26 26.84 14.55
C GLY A 566 -10.10 25.85 14.70
N VAL A 567 -10.13 24.72 13.98
CA VAL A 567 -9.08 23.68 14.04
C VAL A 567 -8.37 23.50 12.69
N GLY A 568 -9.08 23.65 11.57
CA GLY A 568 -8.57 23.46 10.22
C GLY A 568 -8.84 22.06 9.66
N LYS A 569 -8.12 21.69 8.59
CA LYS A 569 -8.22 20.37 7.96
C LYS A 569 -7.29 19.38 8.66
N LEU A 570 -7.84 18.21 9.02
CA LEU A 570 -7.11 17.15 9.71
C LEU A 570 -7.14 15.85 8.92
N ARG A 571 -6.02 15.12 8.94
CA ARG A 571 -5.90 13.79 8.34
C ARG A 571 -6.32 12.72 9.34
N GLN A 572 -7.14 11.77 8.90
CA GLN A 572 -7.52 10.62 9.72
C GLN A 572 -6.78 9.34 9.30
N ARG A 573 -6.51 9.16 8.00
CA ARG A 573 -5.81 8.00 7.44
C ARG A 573 -4.41 8.36 6.98
N PHE A 574 -3.42 7.63 7.50
CA PHE A 574 -2.00 7.80 7.21
C PHE A 574 -1.48 6.55 6.50
N PRO A 575 -1.41 6.54 5.16
CA PRO A 575 -0.82 5.42 4.43
C PRO A 575 0.66 5.32 4.72
N ILE A 576 1.11 4.16 5.19
CA ILE A 576 2.50 3.88 5.57
C ILE A 576 3.09 2.68 4.84
N SER A 577 2.37 2.12 3.86
CA SER A 577 2.84 0.93 3.17
C SER A 577 4.19 1.13 2.47
N PRO A 578 5.06 0.11 2.48
CA PRO A 578 6.27 0.11 1.69
C PRO A 578 5.97 0.02 0.19
N ILE A 579 6.90 0.50 -0.63
CA ILE A 579 6.83 0.38 -2.09
C ILE A 579 7.81 -0.71 -2.52
N HIS A 580 7.38 -1.61 -3.42
CA HIS A 580 8.22 -2.73 -3.86
C HIS A 580 9.59 -2.27 -4.39
N GLY A 581 9.60 -1.16 -5.15
CA GLY A 581 10.80 -0.54 -5.70
C GLY A 581 11.86 -0.15 -4.67
N HIS A 582 11.51 0.06 -3.40
CA HIS A 582 12.46 0.43 -2.32
C HIS A 582 13.64 -0.54 -2.17
N GLY A 583 13.47 -1.81 -2.56
CA GLY A 583 14.55 -2.80 -2.52
C GLY A 583 15.64 -2.56 -3.56
N THR A 584 15.31 -1.90 -4.67
CA THR A 584 16.23 -1.77 -5.81
C THR A 584 17.36 -0.77 -5.55
N PRO A 585 18.57 -1.02 -6.08
CA PRO A 585 19.65 -0.03 -6.07
C PRO A 585 19.26 1.27 -6.78
N VAL A 586 18.46 1.19 -7.85
CA VAL A 586 18.00 2.36 -8.61
C VAL A 586 17.14 3.26 -7.73
N TRP A 587 16.15 2.70 -7.03
CA TRP A 587 15.27 3.48 -6.17
C TRP A 587 16.02 4.07 -4.97
N LYS A 588 16.94 3.30 -4.37
CA LYS A 588 17.79 3.78 -3.27
C LYS A 588 18.61 4.99 -3.69
N ASN A 589 19.29 4.92 -4.83
CA ASN A 589 20.07 6.06 -5.35
C ASN A 589 19.19 7.23 -5.78
N LEU A 590 18.01 6.96 -6.37
CA LEU A 590 17.06 8.01 -6.75
C LEU A 590 16.52 8.76 -5.54
N ASN A 591 16.14 8.04 -4.46
CA ASN A 591 15.71 8.66 -3.20
C ASN A 591 16.86 9.45 -2.56
N ALA A 592 18.09 8.92 -2.54
CA ALA A 592 19.24 9.66 -2.03
C ALA A 592 19.51 10.94 -2.83
N LEU A 593 19.35 10.90 -4.16
CA LEU A 593 19.46 12.08 -5.03
C LEU A 593 18.33 13.08 -4.77
N ALA A 594 17.09 12.59 -4.59
CA ALA A 594 15.94 13.40 -4.21
C ALA A 594 16.18 14.12 -2.88
N ASP A 595 16.67 13.41 -1.86
CA ASP A 595 16.99 13.99 -0.55
C ASP A 595 18.11 15.04 -0.66
N MET A 596 19.17 14.75 -1.43
CA MET A 596 20.26 15.70 -1.67
C MET A 596 19.77 16.99 -2.36
N PHE A 597 18.83 16.87 -3.30
CA PHE A 597 18.27 18.02 -4.01
C PHE A 597 17.30 18.82 -3.14
N MET A 598 16.41 18.14 -2.43
CA MET A 598 15.36 18.75 -1.61
C MET A 598 15.87 19.29 -0.27
N HIS A 599 16.92 18.69 0.29
CA HIS A 599 17.54 19.06 1.57
C HIS A 599 19.01 19.45 1.38
N ASN A 600 19.28 20.25 0.35
CA ASN A 600 20.61 20.68 -0.07
C ASN A 600 21.48 21.24 1.08
N ALA A 601 20.90 22.02 2.00
CA ALA A 601 21.63 22.53 3.16
C ALA A 601 22.17 21.41 4.07
N SER A 602 21.40 20.34 4.27
CA SER A 602 21.76 19.19 5.12
C SER A 602 22.77 18.25 4.45
N TYR A 603 22.77 18.15 3.12
CA TYR A 603 23.62 17.22 2.36
C TYR A 603 24.70 17.91 1.51
N HIS A 604 25.06 19.16 1.82
CA HIS A 604 26.07 19.91 1.07
C HIS A 604 27.43 19.17 0.98
N PHE A 605 27.77 18.33 1.97
CA PHE A 605 29.00 17.52 1.99
C PHE A 605 29.09 16.46 0.86
N MET A 606 27.95 16.07 0.26
CA MET A 606 27.89 15.13 -0.86
C MET A 606 28.30 15.78 -2.19
N LYS A 607 28.31 17.12 -2.26
CA LYS A 607 28.77 17.84 -3.44
C LYS A 607 30.29 17.70 -3.51
N VAL A 608 30.76 16.90 -4.46
CA VAL A 608 32.17 16.93 -4.85
C VAL A 608 32.41 18.33 -5.42
N ASN A 609 33.03 19.21 -4.64
CA ASN A 609 33.49 20.50 -5.12
C ASN A 609 34.37 20.24 -6.36
N PRO A 610 33.95 20.61 -7.59
CA PRO A 610 34.98 20.93 -8.57
C PRO A 610 35.74 22.08 -7.91
N LYS A 611 37.05 21.92 -7.69
CA LYS A 611 37.91 23.02 -7.25
C LYS A 611 37.89 24.11 -8.33
N SER A 612 36.85 24.94 -8.36
CA SER A 612 36.70 26.16 -9.16
C SER A 612 35.29 26.74 -8.97
N GLY A 613 35.17 27.82 -8.19
CA GLY A 613 34.05 28.76 -8.28
C GLY A 613 33.16 28.82 -7.04
N VAL A 614 33.47 29.78 -6.14
CA VAL A 614 32.60 30.54 -5.22
C VAL A 614 31.18 29.98 -5.01
N GLU A 615 30.84 29.61 -3.77
CA GLU A 615 29.43 29.52 -3.34
C GLU A 615 28.74 30.86 -3.58
N GLU A 616 28.00 30.92 -4.67
CA GLU A 616 27.36 32.12 -5.15
C GLU A 616 25.98 32.19 -4.47
N ILE A 617 25.87 32.96 -3.39
CA ILE A 617 24.64 33.14 -2.59
C ILE A 617 23.46 33.50 -3.52
N GLU A 618 22.35 32.78 -3.46
CA GLU A 618 21.17 33.00 -4.31
C GLU A 618 20.06 33.73 -3.53
N PHE A 619 19.42 34.72 -4.17
CA PHE A 619 18.33 35.52 -3.63
C PHE A 619 17.05 35.27 -4.44
N THR A 620 16.02 34.71 -3.80
CA THR A 620 14.71 34.49 -4.43
C THR A 620 13.82 35.72 -4.31
N TYR A 621 13.24 36.15 -5.43
CA TYR A 621 12.29 37.25 -5.53
C TYR A 621 10.94 36.77 -6.07
N MET A 622 9.89 37.42 -5.59
CA MET A 622 8.50 37.11 -5.89
C MET A 622 7.83 38.29 -6.60
N LEU A 623 7.06 37.98 -7.63
CA LEU A 623 6.06 38.86 -8.20
C LEU A 623 4.80 38.75 -7.36
N GLN A 624 4.37 39.88 -6.82
CA GLN A 624 3.17 39.96 -6.00
C GLN A 624 1.94 39.47 -6.76
N THR A 625 0.92 39.01 -6.03
CA THR A 625 -0.32 38.45 -6.58
C THR A 625 -0.93 39.30 -7.69
N SER A 626 -1.35 38.66 -8.78
CA SER A 626 -2.08 39.29 -9.89
C SER A 626 -3.29 40.08 -9.38
N ARG A 627 -3.50 41.29 -9.92
CA ARG A 627 -4.67 42.15 -9.63
C ARG A 627 -5.76 42.09 -10.70
N ASN A 628 -5.54 41.34 -11.79
CA ASN A 628 -6.48 41.27 -12.89
C ASN A 628 -7.66 40.36 -12.48
N PRO A 629 -8.91 40.87 -12.46
CA PRO A 629 -10.07 40.09 -12.05
C PRO A 629 -10.44 38.96 -13.04
N ASN A 630 -9.88 38.98 -14.25
CA ASN A 630 -10.14 37.99 -15.29
C ASN A 630 -9.17 36.80 -15.26
N VAL A 631 -8.16 36.83 -14.39
CA VAL A 631 -7.25 35.70 -14.18
C VAL A 631 -7.36 35.23 -12.73
N THR A 632 -7.10 33.94 -12.50
CA THR A 632 -7.09 33.41 -11.14
C THR A 632 -5.94 34.07 -10.37
N PRO A 633 -6.11 34.54 -9.13
CA PRO A 633 -5.02 35.12 -8.35
C PRO A 633 -3.85 34.14 -8.22
N HIS A 634 -2.67 34.55 -8.66
CA HIS A 634 -1.47 33.71 -8.74
C HIS A 634 -0.20 34.57 -8.63
N GLU A 635 0.95 33.93 -8.44
CA GLU A 635 2.27 34.56 -8.17
C GLU A 635 3.39 33.86 -8.94
N HIS A 636 4.50 34.56 -9.16
CA HIS A 636 5.66 34.01 -9.86
C HIS A 636 6.95 34.28 -9.09
N TYR A 637 7.93 33.38 -9.21
CA TYR A 637 9.24 33.54 -8.56
C TYR A 637 10.37 33.53 -9.58
N PHE A 638 11.47 34.20 -9.23
CA PHE A 638 12.75 34.08 -9.93
C PHE A 638 13.90 34.25 -8.93
N SER A 639 15.08 33.78 -9.29
CA SER A 639 16.27 33.88 -8.45
C SER A 639 17.34 34.75 -9.07
N LEU A 640 18.08 35.46 -8.21
CA LEU A 640 19.28 36.20 -8.57
C LEU A 640 20.46 35.72 -7.75
N VAL A 641 21.56 35.46 -8.42
CA VAL A 641 22.80 35.15 -7.72
C VAL A 641 23.44 36.43 -7.17
N LYS A 642 24.20 36.36 -6.07
CA LYS A 642 24.78 37.52 -5.39
C LYS A 642 25.62 38.38 -6.32
N SER A 643 26.42 37.79 -7.20
CA SER A 643 27.18 38.55 -8.20
C SER A 643 26.28 39.33 -9.16
N GLN A 644 25.11 38.80 -9.51
CA GLN A 644 24.10 39.47 -10.33
C GLN A 644 23.38 40.58 -9.55
N PHE A 645 23.03 40.32 -8.30
CA PHE A 645 22.41 41.31 -7.41
C PHE A 645 23.37 42.48 -7.14
N ASP A 646 24.62 42.21 -6.79
CA ASP A 646 25.65 43.22 -6.55
C ASP A 646 25.91 44.06 -7.80
N LYS A 647 25.97 43.42 -8.99
CA LYS A 647 26.05 44.14 -10.28
C LYS A 647 24.83 45.02 -10.51
N LEU A 648 23.63 44.53 -10.20
CA LEU A 648 22.39 45.25 -10.39
C LEU A 648 22.26 46.47 -9.45
N VAL A 649 22.71 46.34 -8.20
CA VAL A 649 22.78 47.43 -7.21
C VAL A 649 23.86 48.45 -7.58
N ALA A 650 25.07 47.98 -7.92
CA ALA A 650 26.21 48.84 -8.22
C ALA A 650 25.98 49.65 -9.51
N THR A 651 25.61 48.97 -10.60
CA THR A 651 25.48 49.61 -11.92
C THR A 651 24.13 50.28 -12.12
N GLY A 652 23.06 49.81 -11.45
CA GLY A 652 21.69 50.25 -11.70
C GLY A 652 21.18 49.94 -13.11
N ARG A 653 21.93 49.14 -13.90
CA ARG A 653 21.54 48.75 -15.25
C ARG A 653 20.45 47.68 -15.19
N PRO A 654 19.39 47.78 -16.03
CA PRO A 654 18.35 46.78 -16.02
C PRO A 654 18.85 45.42 -16.50
N MET A 655 18.42 44.35 -15.84
CA MET A 655 18.73 42.96 -16.19
C MET A 655 17.45 42.26 -16.65
N VAL A 656 17.58 41.24 -17.50
CA VAL A 656 16.45 40.40 -17.90
C VAL A 656 16.51 39.09 -17.11
N VAL A 657 15.38 38.71 -16.51
CA VAL A 657 15.18 37.45 -15.79
C VAL A 657 13.91 36.78 -16.30
N GLU A 658 13.85 35.46 -16.19
CA GLU A 658 12.63 34.71 -16.47
C GLU A 658 12.06 34.18 -15.16
N THR A 659 10.75 34.27 -15.00
CA THR A 659 10.06 33.71 -13.85
C THR A 659 9.77 32.22 -14.05
N ASP A 660 9.49 31.53 -12.95
CA ASP A 660 9.10 30.13 -12.98
C ASP A 660 7.71 29.90 -13.59
N ILE A 661 7.48 28.62 -13.90
CA ILE A 661 6.26 28.11 -14.57
C ILE A 661 5.27 27.46 -13.60
N ARG A 662 5.35 27.76 -12.29
CA ARG A 662 4.52 27.12 -11.24
C ARG A 662 3.03 27.30 -11.53
N GLU A 663 2.67 28.49 -12.02
CA GLU A 663 1.30 28.88 -12.37
C GLU A 663 0.97 28.59 -13.85
N SER A 664 1.58 27.53 -14.40
CA SER A 664 1.35 27.04 -15.77
C SER A 664 1.78 27.96 -16.92
N HIS A 665 2.41 29.09 -16.62
CA HIS A 665 3.08 29.97 -17.59
C HIS A 665 4.21 30.75 -16.90
N SER A 666 5.08 31.44 -17.66
CA SER A 666 6.18 32.28 -17.16
C SER A 666 6.14 33.69 -17.76
N HIS A 667 6.90 34.59 -17.16
CA HIS A 667 7.12 35.95 -17.63
C HIS A 667 8.60 36.24 -17.83
N THR A 668 8.91 37.06 -18.85
CA THR A 668 10.25 37.64 -19.01
C THR A 668 10.25 39.06 -18.44
N LEU A 669 11.01 39.29 -17.37
CA LEU A 669 11.04 40.56 -16.67
C LEU A 669 12.32 41.32 -16.92
N LYS A 670 12.20 42.61 -17.23
CA LYS A 670 13.33 43.53 -17.24
C LYS A 670 13.40 44.27 -15.90
N ILE A 671 14.22 43.82 -14.98
CA ILE A 671 14.29 44.29 -13.58
C ILE A 671 15.34 45.38 -13.39
N LYS A 672 15.14 46.27 -12.40
CA LYS A 672 16.08 47.34 -12.02
C LYS A 672 16.03 47.59 -10.52
N TRP A 673 17.19 47.89 -9.93
CA TRP A 673 17.30 48.38 -8.56
C TRP A 673 16.94 49.86 -8.47
N ASN A 674 15.96 50.20 -7.63
CA ASN A 674 15.65 51.59 -7.31
C ASN A 674 16.51 52.06 -6.13
N LYS A 675 17.47 52.96 -6.41
CA LYS A 675 18.40 53.49 -5.39
C LYS A 675 17.71 54.34 -4.31
N VAL A 676 16.56 54.93 -4.61
CA VAL A 676 15.82 55.80 -3.67
C VAL A 676 15.01 54.97 -2.69
N THR A 677 14.19 54.03 -3.20
CA THR A 677 13.34 53.19 -2.36
C THR A 677 14.05 51.96 -1.81
N LYS A 678 15.29 51.69 -2.26
CA LYS A 678 16.08 50.48 -1.94
C LYS A 678 15.30 49.19 -2.20
N GLN A 679 14.55 49.16 -3.30
CA GLN A 679 13.70 48.05 -3.68
C GLN A 679 13.92 47.65 -5.14
N LEU A 680 13.66 46.37 -5.42
CA LEU A 680 13.72 45.81 -6.76
C LEU A 680 12.36 45.99 -7.45
N GLN A 681 12.36 46.41 -8.71
CA GLN A 681 11.13 46.56 -9.50
C GLN A 681 11.34 46.12 -10.94
N TYR A 682 10.28 45.67 -11.61
CA TYR A 682 10.33 45.43 -13.06
C TYR A 682 9.96 46.70 -13.85
N LEU A 683 10.68 46.93 -14.94
CA LEU A 683 10.42 48.00 -15.92
C LEU A 683 9.49 47.51 -17.03
N LYS A 684 9.70 46.27 -17.47
CA LYS A 684 8.87 45.60 -18.46
C LYS A 684 8.61 44.15 -18.04
N CYS A 685 7.42 43.65 -18.37
CA CYS A 685 7.04 42.26 -18.24
C CYS A 685 6.58 41.77 -19.61
N SER A 686 7.22 40.73 -20.14
CA SER A 686 6.98 40.15 -21.47
C SER A 686 6.91 41.22 -22.59
N GLY A 687 7.79 42.22 -22.51
CA GLY A 687 7.90 43.33 -23.47
C GLY A 687 6.99 44.54 -23.19
N GLN A 688 6.00 44.40 -22.31
CA GLN A 688 5.02 45.45 -21.97
C GLN A 688 5.40 46.23 -20.70
N SER A 689 4.92 47.48 -20.57
CA SER A 689 5.24 48.37 -19.44
C SER A 689 4.46 48.04 -18.16
N LEU A 690 3.32 47.38 -18.30
CA LEU A 690 2.55 46.73 -17.25
C LEU A 690 2.46 45.25 -17.63
N CYS A 691 2.48 44.36 -16.65
CA CYS A 691 2.28 42.94 -16.90
C CYS A 691 0.86 42.69 -17.45
N GLY A 692 0.72 41.76 -18.41
CA GLY A 692 -0.59 41.36 -18.96
C GLY A 692 -1.51 40.76 -17.89
N ASP A 693 -0.94 40.10 -16.89
CA ASP A 693 -1.63 39.59 -15.70
C ASP A 693 -1.72 40.62 -14.57
N GLU A 694 -1.37 41.89 -14.85
CA GLU A 694 -1.45 43.03 -13.92
C GLU A 694 -0.74 42.81 -12.57
N HIS A 695 0.37 42.07 -12.57
CA HIS A 695 1.25 41.98 -11.41
C HIS A 695 1.80 43.36 -11.02
N PRO A 696 1.82 43.73 -9.73
CA PRO A 696 2.48 44.94 -9.25
C PRO A 696 3.96 45.02 -9.64
N LYS A 697 4.45 46.23 -9.93
CA LYS A 697 5.85 46.46 -10.35
C LYS A 697 6.90 46.17 -9.29
N LEU A 698 6.51 46.22 -8.02
CA LEU A 698 7.39 45.99 -6.89
C LEU A 698 7.67 44.49 -6.74
N LEU A 699 8.94 44.14 -6.64
CA LEU A 699 9.40 42.76 -6.46
C LEU A 699 9.80 42.58 -5.00
N ILE A 700 9.17 41.61 -4.34
CA ILE A 700 9.42 41.32 -2.92
C ILE A 700 10.45 40.20 -2.82
N ARG A 701 11.40 40.34 -1.89
CA ARG A 701 12.32 39.25 -1.58
C ARG A 701 11.56 38.17 -0.81
N SER A 702 11.58 36.93 -1.30
CA SER A 702 11.00 35.80 -0.54
C SER A 702 11.87 35.57 0.69
N THR A 703 11.24 35.46 1.86
CA THR A 703 11.93 35.20 3.14
C THR A 703 11.88 33.73 3.53
N ASP A 704 11.65 32.84 2.56
CA ASP A 704 11.64 31.39 2.79
C ASP A 704 13.04 30.84 3.05
#